data_AF-A0A9Q0FQ74-F1
#
_entry.id   AF-A0A9Q0FQ74-F1
#
_cell.length_a   1.000
_cell.length_b   1.000
_cell.length_c   1.000
_cell.angle_alpha   90.00
_cell.angle_beta   90.00
_cell.angle_gamma   90.00
#
_symmetry.space_group_name_H-M   'P 1'
#
loop_
_entity.id
_entity.type
_entity.pdbx_description
1 polymer ?
#
loop_
_entity_poly.entity_id
_entity_poly.type
_entity_poly.pdbx_seq_one_letter_code
_entity_poly.pdbx_strand_id
1 'polypeptide(L)'
;MASAPKLKRTETIAESMPDALKKSRYHMKRCFARLVASGKRLLKHQHIMDEVDVSIQDKNERKKVLEGLLGYILSSTQEAAVVPPYVAFAVRPNPGFWEYVKVNAEDLEVDGISVSEYLKFKEMIYDEKWANDENALEIDFGALNFSTPRLTLSSSIGKGVSYTSKFLSRKLCGSSDAAKPLVDYLLGLNHQGEKLMINQNLDTVRKLQDALIVAETVVAAFSNDTPYQDFQQSLKELGFQKGWGDTAARVRETMRILSESLQAPDPAKLELLFARLPNMFHVVIFTPHGFFGQADVLGLPDTGGQIVYILDQVRAFEEELLLRIKQQGLDVKPRILVVTRLIPEARGTKCNQELEQIVNTQHSHILRVPFKTEKGILPQWVSRFDVYPYLERFSEDAAEKVLEVMECKPDLIMGNYSDGNLVASLMAKKLDITLGTIAHALEKTKYEDSDAKWKELDSKYHFSCQFTADMIAMNAADFIITSTYQEIAGSKDRPGQYESHAAFTMPGLCRFVSGISVFDPKFNICSPGADQSVYFPYIEKQRRLTSFHPAIEELLYKDEDNNEHFGYLADKKKPIIFSMARLDTVKNITGLTEWYGKNKRLRNLVNLVVVAGFFDPSRSNDREEIAEIKKMHALIEKYQLKGQIRWIAAQTDRYRNGELYRCIADTKGAFVQPALYEAFGLTVIEAMNCGLPTFATNQGGPAEIIVDGVSGFHIDPNNGDESSNKIADFFEKSKKDSEYWNNLSAAGLQRIYECYTWKIYANKALTMGSIYGFGRQMNREQRLAKHRYIDTFYNLQFRNLAKNVPIPGYAPAKPSTTTITKPKEQAGPSEAITKPQELPPSSAHKVKSQELNGQLTPTGKTSHQAHHRGLTCTAPEVVGSSWLLLFF
;
A
#
# COMPACT_ATOMS: atom_id res chain seq x y z
N MET A 1 -13.73 12.93 -36.14
CA MET A 1 -13.70 13.63 -34.84
C MET A 1 -12.43 14.47 -34.83
N ALA A 2 -12.52 15.78 -34.64
CA ALA A 2 -11.33 16.64 -34.63
C ALA A 2 -10.56 16.49 -33.31
N SER A 3 -9.24 16.51 -33.34
CA SER A 3 -8.41 16.41 -32.14
C SER A 3 -8.61 17.62 -31.24
N ALA A 4 -8.92 17.41 -29.96
CA ALA A 4 -8.91 18.45 -28.95
C ALA A 4 -7.55 19.19 -28.94
N PRO A 5 -7.54 20.51 -28.67
CA PRO A 5 -6.31 21.29 -28.67
C PRO A 5 -5.38 20.79 -27.55
N LYS A 6 -4.30 20.11 -27.93
CA LYS A 6 -3.26 19.66 -27.00
C LYS A 6 -2.65 20.87 -26.31
N LEU A 7 -2.56 20.84 -24.98
CA LEU A 7 -1.57 21.64 -24.24
C LEU A 7 -0.21 21.48 -24.94
N LYS A 8 0.48 22.58 -25.22
CA LYS A 8 1.90 22.48 -25.53
C LYS A 8 2.56 21.93 -24.27
N ARG A 9 3.45 20.95 -24.42
CA ARG A 9 4.02 20.13 -23.34
C ARG A 9 4.95 20.91 -22.36
N THR A 10 4.90 22.23 -22.40
CA THR A 10 5.78 23.19 -21.73
C THR A 10 5.02 24.35 -21.08
N GLU A 11 3.72 24.53 -21.34
CA GLU A 11 2.89 25.58 -20.74
C GLU A 11 2.20 25.01 -19.49
N THR A 12 2.37 25.67 -18.35
CA THR A 12 1.70 25.32 -17.07
C THR A 12 0.21 25.66 -17.09
N ILE A 13 -0.55 25.16 -16.12
CA ILE A 13 -1.94 25.55 -15.92
C ILE A 13 -2.03 27.03 -15.53
N ALA A 14 -1.11 27.55 -14.73
CA ALA A 14 -1.07 28.98 -14.38
C ALA A 14 -0.93 29.88 -15.62
N GLU A 15 -0.09 29.50 -16.59
CA GLU A 15 0.11 30.25 -17.83
C GLU A 15 -1.06 30.09 -18.83
N SER A 16 -1.67 28.91 -18.89
CA SER A 16 -2.64 28.55 -19.94
C SER A 16 -4.11 28.73 -19.53
N MET A 17 -4.43 28.71 -18.23
CA MET A 17 -5.78 28.94 -17.71
C MET A 17 -6.33 30.36 -17.97
N PRO A 18 -5.56 31.46 -17.86
CA PRO A 18 -6.04 32.81 -18.21
C PRO A 18 -6.66 32.89 -19.60
N ASP A 19 -6.00 32.32 -20.62
CA ASP A 19 -6.48 32.32 -22.00
C ASP A 19 -7.65 31.35 -22.22
N ALA A 20 -7.74 30.29 -21.43
CA ALA A 20 -8.90 29.40 -21.40
C ALA A 20 -10.14 30.11 -20.80
N LEU A 21 -9.94 30.88 -19.73
CA LEU A 21 -10.99 31.69 -19.08
C LEU A 21 -11.45 32.86 -19.97
N LYS A 22 -10.54 33.57 -20.64
CA LYS A 22 -10.90 34.65 -21.60
C LYS A 22 -11.89 34.18 -22.67
N LYS A 23 -11.71 32.98 -23.23
CA LYS A 23 -12.58 32.38 -24.24
C LYS A 23 -14.01 32.08 -23.75
N SER A 24 -14.21 32.00 -22.44
CA SER A 24 -15.49 31.62 -21.79
C SER A 24 -15.89 32.60 -20.67
N ARG A 25 -15.39 33.85 -20.74
CA ARG A 25 -15.36 34.81 -19.61
C ARG A 25 -16.72 35.03 -18.95
N TYR A 26 -17.78 35.17 -19.74
CA TYR A 26 -19.14 35.38 -19.23
C TYR A 26 -19.62 34.19 -18.36
N HIS A 27 -19.51 32.97 -18.88
CA HIS A 27 -19.91 31.76 -18.17
C HIS A 27 -19.05 31.52 -16.92
N MET A 28 -17.75 31.76 -17.00
CA MET A 28 -16.83 31.48 -15.89
C MET A 28 -16.94 32.49 -14.76
N LYS A 29 -17.16 33.78 -15.06
CA LYS A 29 -17.51 34.76 -14.04
C LYS A 29 -18.82 34.40 -13.33
N ARG A 30 -19.84 33.91 -14.06
CA ARG A 30 -21.07 33.38 -13.45
C ARG A 30 -20.80 32.13 -12.60
N CYS A 31 -19.97 31.21 -13.07
CA CYS A 31 -19.63 29.98 -12.37
C CYS A 31 -18.88 30.26 -11.06
N PHE A 32 -17.79 31.02 -11.08
CA PHE A 32 -16.99 31.27 -9.88
C PHE A 32 -17.70 32.17 -8.87
N ALA A 33 -18.51 33.14 -9.31
CA ALA A 33 -19.40 33.88 -8.42
C ALA A 33 -20.41 32.95 -7.71
N ARG A 34 -20.93 31.92 -8.40
CA ARG A 34 -21.79 30.90 -7.79
C ARG A 34 -21.02 29.99 -6.83
N LEU A 35 -19.81 29.56 -7.16
CA LEU A 35 -18.96 28.78 -6.23
C LEU A 35 -18.74 29.54 -4.91
N VAL A 36 -18.34 30.82 -5.00
CA VAL A 36 -18.14 31.72 -3.86
C VAL A 36 -19.41 31.93 -3.04
N ALA A 37 -20.57 32.06 -3.71
CA ALA A 37 -21.87 32.25 -3.06
C ALA A 37 -22.52 30.95 -2.52
N SER A 38 -22.05 29.77 -2.94
CA SER A 38 -22.69 28.48 -2.63
C SER A 38 -22.66 28.06 -1.15
N GLY A 39 -21.83 28.74 -0.33
CA GLY A 39 -21.57 28.38 1.07
C GLY A 39 -20.70 27.13 1.26
N LYS A 40 -20.56 26.26 0.25
CA LYS A 40 -19.61 25.14 0.28
C LYS A 40 -18.18 25.68 0.14
N ARG A 41 -17.36 25.46 1.17
CA ARG A 41 -15.98 25.95 1.24
C ARG A 41 -14.96 24.99 0.63
N LEU A 42 -15.14 23.68 0.78
CA LEU A 42 -14.32 22.67 0.10
C LEU A 42 -15.18 21.96 -0.95
N LEU A 43 -14.72 21.97 -2.20
CA LEU A 43 -15.39 21.40 -3.36
C LEU A 43 -14.61 20.19 -3.85
N LYS A 44 -15.33 19.15 -4.29
CA LYS A 44 -14.79 17.99 -4.99
C LYS A 44 -15.13 18.10 -6.47
N HIS A 45 -14.42 17.37 -7.32
CA HIS A 45 -14.65 17.30 -8.77
C HIS A 45 -16.14 17.39 -9.18
N GLN A 46 -17.00 16.53 -8.62
CA GLN A 46 -18.44 16.52 -8.96
C GLN A 46 -19.13 17.87 -8.68
N HIS A 47 -18.86 18.49 -7.52
CA HIS A 47 -19.42 19.80 -7.18
C HIS A 47 -19.01 20.91 -8.17
N ILE A 48 -17.80 20.81 -8.72
CA ILE A 48 -17.29 21.76 -9.73
C ILE A 48 -18.03 21.53 -11.05
N MET A 49 -18.19 20.28 -11.46
CA MET A 49 -18.88 19.91 -12.71
C MET A 49 -20.38 20.24 -12.66
N ASP A 50 -21.05 19.99 -11.52
CA ASP A 50 -22.46 20.35 -11.29
C ASP A 50 -22.69 21.86 -11.49
N GLU A 51 -21.79 22.70 -10.96
CA GLU A 51 -21.90 24.16 -11.09
C GLU A 51 -21.52 24.68 -12.48
N VAL A 52 -20.67 23.96 -13.24
CA VAL A 52 -20.49 24.21 -14.68
C VAL A 52 -21.78 23.89 -15.45
N ASP A 53 -22.44 22.77 -15.14
CA ASP A 53 -23.71 22.36 -15.76
C ASP A 53 -24.84 23.38 -15.50
N VAL A 54 -24.94 23.93 -14.27
CA VAL A 54 -25.89 25.00 -13.93
C VAL A 54 -25.47 26.35 -14.52
N SER A 55 -24.17 26.63 -14.65
CA SER A 55 -23.66 27.90 -15.18
C SER A 55 -23.70 27.99 -16.71
N ILE A 56 -23.76 26.86 -17.42
CA ILE A 56 -23.85 26.81 -18.88
C ILE A 56 -25.07 25.97 -19.28
N GLN A 57 -26.23 26.62 -19.29
CA GLN A 57 -27.52 25.98 -19.61
C GLN A 57 -27.62 25.54 -21.07
N ASP A 58 -27.00 26.26 -22.01
CA ASP A 58 -26.92 25.82 -23.41
C ASP A 58 -25.98 24.61 -23.55
N LYS A 59 -26.50 23.53 -24.11
CA LYS A 59 -25.77 22.26 -24.25
C LYS A 59 -24.60 22.34 -25.25
N ASN A 60 -24.71 23.17 -26.29
CA ASN A 60 -23.68 23.31 -27.32
C ASN A 60 -22.53 24.18 -26.82
N GLU A 61 -22.82 25.28 -26.14
CA GLU A 61 -21.82 26.11 -25.46
C GLU A 61 -21.11 25.32 -24.38
N ARG A 62 -21.85 24.57 -23.54
CA ARG A 62 -21.26 23.73 -22.49
C ARG A 62 -20.34 22.68 -23.07
N LYS A 63 -20.78 21.97 -24.11
CA LYS A 63 -19.96 21.00 -24.84
C LYS A 63 -18.68 21.64 -25.38
N LYS A 64 -18.77 22.83 -26.00
CA LYS A 64 -17.61 23.58 -26.53
C LYS A 64 -16.61 23.99 -25.44
N VAL A 65 -17.06 24.31 -24.22
CA VAL A 65 -16.19 24.59 -23.07
C VAL A 65 -15.53 23.31 -22.56
N LEU A 66 -16.31 22.23 -22.40
CA LEU A 66 -15.83 20.93 -21.88
C LEU A 66 -14.89 20.19 -22.84
N GLU A 67 -15.06 20.34 -24.16
CA GLU A 67 -14.12 19.83 -25.19
C GLU A 67 -12.85 20.69 -25.34
N GLY A 68 -12.79 21.86 -24.68
CA GLY A 68 -11.67 22.79 -24.72
C GLY A 68 -10.67 22.61 -23.58
N LEU A 69 -9.61 23.45 -23.59
CA LEU A 69 -8.58 23.47 -22.55
C LEU A 69 -9.15 23.68 -21.14
N LEU A 70 -10.16 24.54 -21.00
CA LEU A 70 -10.80 24.79 -19.70
C LEU A 70 -11.53 23.53 -19.19
N GLY A 71 -12.24 22.83 -20.09
CA GLY A 71 -12.82 21.52 -19.82
C GLY A 71 -11.79 20.51 -19.36
N TYR A 72 -10.62 20.44 -20.01
CA TYR A 72 -9.52 19.58 -19.58
C TYR A 72 -9.00 19.93 -18.18
N ILE A 73 -8.78 21.21 -17.88
CA ILE A 73 -8.31 21.68 -16.56
C ILE A 73 -9.34 21.30 -15.48
N LEU A 74 -10.61 21.69 -15.66
CA LEU A 74 -11.69 21.39 -14.71
C LEU A 74 -11.92 19.88 -14.54
N SER A 75 -11.80 19.10 -15.61
CA SER A 75 -11.92 17.64 -15.56
C SER A 75 -10.74 16.98 -14.83
N SER A 76 -9.57 17.62 -14.82
CA SER A 76 -8.37 17.15 -14.11
C SER A 76 -8.30 17.66 -12.67
N THR A 77 -9.16 18.61 -12.28
CA THR A 77 -9.27 19.11 -10.90
C THR A 77 -9.84 18.03 -9.99
N GLN A 78 -9.15 17.78 -8.89
CA GLN A 78 -9.55 16.80 -7.88
C GLN A 78 -10.41 17.45 -6.78
N GLU A 79 -9.94 18.59 -6.27
CA GLU A 79 -10.67 19.42 -5.31
C GLU A 79 -10.34 20.92 -5.47
N ALA A 80 -11.18 21.77 -4.90
CA ALA A 80 -10.96 23.21 -4.83
C ALA A 80 -11.38 23.79 -3.47
N ALA A 81 -10.55 24.67 -2.92
CA ALA A 81 -10.79 25.41 -1.69
C ALA A 81 -11.28 26.83 -2.02
N VAL A 82 -12.44 27.22 -1.47
CA VAL A 82 -13.12 28.50 -1.73
C VAL A 82 -12.95 29.40 -0.50
N VAL A 83 -12.06 30.39 -0.62
CA VAL A 83 -11.83 31.44 0.39
C VAL A 83 -12.04 32.79 -0.31
N PRO A 84 -13.24 33.40 -0.18
CA PRO A 84 -13.63 34.56 -0.99
C PRO A 84 -12.63 35.73 -0.91
N PRO A 85 -12.32 36.42 -2.03
CA PRO A 85 -12.91 36.25 -3.37
C PRO A 85 -12.30 35.10 -4.21
N TYR A 86 -11.37 34.33 -3.66
CA TYR A 86 -10.58 33.34 -4.39
C TYR A 86 -11.19 31.92 -4.39
N VAL A 87 -10.92 31.19 -5.47
CA VAL A 87 -11.07 29.74 -5.57
C VAL A 87 -9.70 29.15 -5.91
N ALA A 88 -9.13 28.37 -4.99
CA ALA A 88 -7.87 27.66 -5.17
C ALA A 88 -8.14 26.22 -5.64
N PHE A 89 -7.55 25.81 -6.76
CA PHE A 89 -7.75 24.51 -7.40
C PHE A 89 -6.51 23.62 -7.24
N ALA A 90 -6.71 22.38 -6.83
CA ALA A 90 -5.71 21.32 -6.94
C ALA A 90 -5.97 20.50 -8.20
N VAL A 91 -5.16 20.74 -9.24
CA VAL A 91 -5.29 20.10 -10.55
C VAL A 91 -4.27 18.99 -10.67
N ARG A 92 -4.71 17.82 -11.17
CA ARG A 92 -3.88 16.64 -11.34
C ARG A 92 -3.91 16.18 -12.81
N PRO A 93 -3.06 16.76 -13.69
CA PRO A 93 -3.10 16.46 -15.13
C PRO A 93 -2.72 15.01 -15.47
N ASN A 94 -1.85 14.40 -14.66
CA ASN A 94 -1.34 13.04 -14.84
C ASN A 94 -1.02 12.42 -13.47
N PRO A 95 -0.98 11.08 -13.35
CA PRO A 95 -0.55 10.41 -12.12
C PRO A 95 0.83 10.86 -11.63
N GLY A 96 0.88 11.32 -10.38
CA GLY A 96 2.07 11.88 -9.74
C GLY A 96 2.33 13.36 -10.00
N PHE A 97 1.56 14.01 -10.88
CA PHE A 97 1.73 15.42 -11.25
C PHE A 97 0.57 16.26 -10.73
N TRP A 98 0.92 17.26 -9.93
CA TRP A 98 -0.01 18.19 -9.31
C TRP A 98 0.42 19.62 -9.58
N GLU A 99 -0.53 20.45 -9.99
CA GLU A 99 -0.38 21.90 -10.15
C GLU A 99 -1.48 22.58 -9.35
N TYR A 100 -1.13 23.70 -8.69
CA TYR A 100 -2.03 24.44 -7.84
C TYR A 100 -2.15 25.87 -8.36
N VAL A 101 -3.37 26.34 -8.53
CA VAL A 101 -3.67 27.69 -9.01
C VAL A 101 -4.79 28.30 -8.19
N LYS A 102 -4.74 29.59 -7.89
CA LYS A 102 -5.89 30.34 -7.38
C LYS A 102 -6.45 31.25 -8.46
N VAL A 103 -7.77 31.40 -8.47
CA VAL A 103 -8.48 32.31 -9.37
C VAL A 103 -9.34 33.27 -8.55
N ASN A 104 -9.25 34.57 -8.84
CA ASN A 104 -10.16 35.56 -8.29
C ASN A 104 -11.51 35.47 -9.04
N ALA A 105 -12.62 35.27 -8.31
CA ALA A 105 -13.94 35.09 -8.89
C ALA A 105 -14.51 36.36 -9.55
N GLU A 106 -13.98 37.55 -9.22
CA GLU A 106 -14.53 38.83 -9.68
C GLU A 106 -13.98 39.27 -11.04
N ASP A 107 -12.67 39.15 -11.26
CA ASP A 107 -11.97 39.62 -12.47
C ASP A 107 -11.42 38.47 -13.34
N LEU A 108 -11.34 37.24 -12.80
CA LEU A 108 -10.73 36.04 -13.38
C LEU A 108 -9.20 36.12 -13.53
N GLU A 109 -8.51 36.89 -12.70
CA GLU A 109 -7.05 36.76 -12.55
C GLU A 109 -6.66 35.39 -11.97
N VAL A 110 -5.57 34.82 -12.48
CA VAL A 110 -5.08 33.48 -12.12
C VAL A 110 -3.63 33.58 -11.69
N ASP A 111 -3.32 33.09 -10.50
CA ASP A 111 -1.95 32.93 -10.01
C ASP A 111 -1.62 31.45 -9.83
N GLY A 112 -0.43 31.03 -10.24
CA GLY A 112 0.16 29.77 -9.78
C GLY A 112 0.56 29.89 -8.31
N ILE A 113 0.23 28.88 -7.51
CA ILE A 113 0.54 28.85 -6.06
C ILE A 113 1.31 27.58 -5.70
N SER A 114 2.07 27.66 -4.61
CA SER A 114 2.78 26.52 -4.04
C SER A 114 1.83 25.53 -3.33
N VAL A 115 2.37 24.34 -3.04
CA VAL A 115 1.69 23.33 -2.20
C VAL A 115 1.35 23.91 -0.83
N SER A 116 2.28 24.65 -0.20
CA SER A 116 2.07 25.29 1.11
C SER A 116 0.89 26.25 1.07
N GLU A 117 0.83 27.13 0.07
CA GLU A 117 -0.26 28.08 -0.10
C GLU A 117 -1.61 27.40 -0.33
N TYR A 118 -1.67 26.37 -1.19
CA TYR A 118 -2.92 25.61 -1.38
C TYR A 118 -3.39 24.94 -0.08
N LEU A 119 -2.47 24.37 0.70
CA LEU A 119 -2.81 23.76 1.99
C LEU A 119 -3.26 24.82 3.01
N LYS A 120 -2.69 26.03 3.01
CA LYS A 120 -3.21 27.17 3.80
C LYS A 120 -4.63 27.56 3.38
N PHE A 121 -4.92 27.64 2.08
CA PHE A 121 -6.30 27.84 1.59
C PHE A 121 -7.26 26.77 2.11
N LYS A 122 -6.83 25.49 2.14
CA LYS A 122 -7.61 24.39 2.70
C LYS A 122 -7.76 24.50 4.22
N GLU A 123 -6.74 24.95 4.94
CA GLU A 123 -6.77 25.18 6.40
C GLU A 123 -7.68 26.34 6.80
N MET A 124 -7.73 27.45 6.06
CA MET A 124 -8.60 28.60 6.35
C MET A 124 -10.09 28.23 6.46
N ILE A 125 -10.49 27.10 5.85
CA ILE A 125 -11.85 26.55 5.92
C ILE A 125 -12.17 25.98 7.31
N TYR A 126 -11.17 25.47 8.05
CA TYR A 126 -11.33 24.71 9.28
C TYR A 126 -10.66 25.37 10.50
N ASP A 127 -9.54 26.07 10.30
CA ASP A 127 -8.74 26.73 11.35
C ASP A 127 -7.96 27.93 10.75
N GLU A 128 -8.64 29.08 10.64
CA GLU A 128 -8.06 30.33 10.13
C GLU A 128 -6.84 30.81 10.94
N LYS A 129 -6.77 30.52 12.23
CA LYS A 129 -5.63 30.89 13.07
C LYS A 129 -4.40 30.09 12.69
N TRP A 130 -4.55 28.78 12.50
CA TRP A 130 -3.47 27.91 12.04
C TRP A 130 -2.98 28.26 10.64
N ALA A 131 -3.90 28.55 9.71
CA ALA A 131 -3.55 28.89 8.32
C ALA A 131 -2.66 30.16 8.22
N ASN A 132 -2.86 31.11 9.14
CA ASN A 132 -2.14 32.38 9.21
C ASN A 132 -0.94 32.37 10.19
N ASP A 133 -0.65 31.25 10.87
CA ASP A 133 0.52 31.16 11.75
C ASP A 133 1.80 30.90 10.94
N GLU A 134 2.73 31.85 10.96
CA GLU A 134 4.05 31.74 10.33
C GLU A 134 4.93 30.63 10.96
N ASN A 135 4.58 30.18 12.18
CA ASN A 135 5.28 29.11 12.90
C ASN A 135 4.59 27.74 12.75
N ALA A 136 3.52 27.65 11.94
CA ALA A 136 2.82 26.39 11.69
C ALA A 136 3.79 25.33 11.13
N LEU A 137 3.85 24.16 11.76
CA LEU A 137 4.84 23.13 11.44
C LEU A 137 4.63 22.54 10.04
N GLU A 138 5.57 22.84 9.13
CA GLU A 138 5.66 22.19 7.82
C GLU A 138 6.61 20.99 7.83
N ILE A 139 6.19 19.91 7.17
CA ILE A 139 6.94 18.67 7.01
C ILE A 139 7.28 18.46 5.53
N ASP A 140 8.57 18.40 5.23
CA ASP A 140 9.13 18.15 3.89
C ASP A 140 10.15 17.02 3.95
N PHE A 141 9.72 15.80 3.60
CA PHE A 141 10.62 14.66 3.41
C PHE A 141 11.34 14.67 2.05
N GLY A 142 10.89 15.49 1.10
CA GLY A 142 11.49 15.66 -0.22
C GLY A 142 12.83 16.41 -0.17
N ALA A 143 12.98 17.37 0.74
CA ALA A 143 14.24 18.05 1.05
C ALA A 143 15.39 17.07 1.40
N LEU A 144 15.06 15.87 1.89
CA LEU A 144 16.03 14.85 2.29
C LEU A 144 16.40 13.88 1.17
N ASN A 145 15.83 14.02 -0.03
CA ASN A 145 16.08 13.15 -1.18
C ASN A 145 17.13 13.76 -2.14
N PHE A 146 18.34 14.02 -1.65
CA PHE A 146 19.40 14.72 -2.41
C PHE A 146 20.30 13.83 -3.27
N SER A 147 20.36 12.51 -3.01
CA SER A 147 21.15 11.53 -3.79
C SER A 147 20.30 10.57 -4.62
N THR A 148 18.98 10.58 -4.39
CA THR A 148 18.01 9.69 -5.06
C THR A 148 17.59 10.29 -6.40
N PRO A 149 17.78 9.60 -7.53
CA PRO A 149 17.38 10.13 -8.83
C PRO A 149 15.85 10.27 -8.93
N ARG A 150 15.40 11.38 -9.51
CA ARG A 150 13.97 11.65 -9.69
C ARG A 150 13.45 10.95 -10.95
N LEU A 151 12.51 10.02 -10.77
CA LEU A 151 11.70 9.50 -11.87
C LEU A 151 10.63 10.54 -12.24
N THR A 152 10.26 10.63 -13.52
CA THR A 152 9.31 11.63 -14.04
C THR A 152 8.31 11.07 -15.05
N LEU A 153 8.38 9.77 -15.37
CA LEU A 153 7.42 9.11 -16.23
C LEU A 153 6.44 8.34 -15.36
N SER A 154 5.13 8.60 -15.49
CA SER A 154 4.12 7.85 -14.72
C SER A 154 4.23 6.33 -14.98
N SER A 155 4.64 5.91 -16.18
CA SER A 155 4.92 4.52 -16.52
C SER A 155 6.13 3.87 -15.80
N SER A 156 6.91 4.66 -15.04
CA SER A 156 7.98 4.19 -14.15
C SER A 156 7.51 3.89 -12.72
N ILE A 157 6.34 4.39 -12.31
CA ILE A 157 5.81 4.22 -10.95
C ILE A 157 5.62 2.72 -10.65
N GLY A 158 5.98 2.30 -9.44
CA GLY A 158 5.88 0.90 -9.01
C GLY A 158 6.92 -0.06 -9.62
N LYS A 159 7.90 0.44 -10.37
CA LYS A 159 9.02 -0.34 -10.95
C LYS A 159 10.35 -0.07 -10.24
N GLY A 160 10.28 0.26 -8.95
CA GLY A 160 11.39 0.78 -8.15
C GLY A 160 12.66 -0.06 -8.19
N VAL A 161 12.56 -1.39 -8.12
CA VAL A 161 13.72 -2.29 -8.13
C VAL A 161 14.51 -2.16 -9.43
N SER A 162 13.85 -2.15 -10.60
CA SER A 162 14.53 -2.01 -11.91
C SER A 162 15.27 -0.68 -12.04
N TYR A 163 14.73 0.41 -11.49
CA TYR A 163 15.42 1.69 -11.45
C TYR A 163 16.55 1.71 -10.42
N THR A 164 16.35 1.09 -9.25
CA THR A 164 17.39 0.92 -8.23
C THR A 164 18.58 0.14 -8.80
N SER A 165 18.34 -0.98 -9.49
CA SER A 165 19.36 -1.74 -10.20
C SER A 165 20.10 -0.90 -11.24
N LYS A 166 19.39 -0.10 -12.04
CA LYS A 166 20.01 0.86 -13.00
C LYS A 166 20.92 1.87 -12.31
N PHE A 167 20.52 2.41 -11.16
CA PHE A 167 21.33 3.37 -10.42
C PHE A 167 22.53 2.72 -9.72
N LEU A 168 22.37 1.51 -9.19
CA LEU A 168 23.47 0.72 -8.61
C LEU A 168 24.48 0.31 -9.68
N SER A 169 24.01 -0.22 -10.82
CA SER A 169 24.83 -0.57 -11.99
C SER A 169 25.66 0.63 -12.45
N ARG A 170 25.07 1.83 -12.52
CA ARG A 170 25.78 3.07 -12.83
C ARG A 170 26.81 3.46 -11.77
N LYS A 171 26.53 3.26 -10.47
CA LYS A 171 27.49 3.55 -9.38
C LYS A 171 28.67 2.56 -9.35
N LEU A 172 28.47 1.32 -9.81
CA LEU A 172 29.50 0.29 -9.90
C LEU A 172 30.37 0.41 -11.17
N CYS A 173 29.90 1.14 -12.17
CA CYS A 173 30.61 1.37 -13.43
C CYS A 173 31.56 2.60 -13.32
N GLY A 174 32.85 2.44 -13.62
CA GLY A 174 33.79 3.55 -13.60
C GLY A 174 35.26 3.14 -13.47
N SER A 175 35.95 3.72 -12.49
CA SER A 175 37.34 3.38 -12.14
C SER A 175 37.49 1.95 -11.61
N SER A 176 38.72 1.45 -11.49
CA SER A 176 39.01 0.09 -10.97
C SER A 176 38.37 -0.21 -9.62
N ASP A 177 38.12 0.83 -8.82
CA ASP A 177 37.64 0.73 -7.45
C ASP A 177 36.15 1.04 -7.33
N ALA A 178 35.45 1.39 -8.42
CA ALA A 178 34.01 1.68 -8.42
C ALA A 178 33.17 0.48 -7.94
N ALA A 179 33.64 -0.74 -8.20
CA ALA A 179 33.04 -1.98 -7.74
C ALA A 179 33.46 -2.41 -6.31
N LYS A 180 34.35 -1.68 -5.63
CA LYS A 180 34.83 -2.00 -4.27
C LYS A 180 33.70 -2.20 -3.25
N PRO A 181 32.59 -1.43 -3.26
CA PRO A 181 31.47 -1.68 -2.35
C PRO A 181 30.81 -3.06 -2.54
N LEU A 182 30.79 -3.61 -3.77
CA LEU A 182 30.27 -4.95 -4.02
C LEU A 182 31.23 -6.03 -3.46
N VAL A 183 32.54 -5.81 -3.56
CA VAL A 183 33.55 -6.69 -2.93
C VAL A 183 33.42 -6.66 -1.42
N ASP A 184 33.28 -5.47 -0.81
CA ASP A 184 33.07 -5.31 0.63
C ASP A 184 31.76 -5.93 1.12
N TYR A 185 30.71 -5.85 0.31
CA TYR A 185 29.45 -6.56 0.57
C TYR A 185 29.66 -8.08 0.60
N LEU A 186 30.32 -8.65 -0.41
CA LEU A 186 30.62 -10.08 -0.49
C LEU A 186 31.54 -10.56 0.64
N LEU A 187 32.56 -9.79 1.01
CA LEU A 187 33.41 -10.04 2.18
C LEU A 187 32.63 -10.04 3.51
N GLY A 188 31.56 -9.24 3.59
CA GLY A 188 30.70 -9.11 4.76
C GLY A 188 29.73 -10.28 4.94
N LEU A 189 29.46 -11.05 3.89
CA LEU A 189 28.52 -12.18 3.97
C LEU A 189 29.05 -13.28 4.89
N ASN A 190 28.24 -13.61 5.89
CA ASN A 190 28.53 -14.59 6.91
C ASN A 190 27.23 -15.18 7.45
N HIS A 191 27.27 -16.41 7.95
CA HIS A 191 26.16 -17.05 8.64
C HIS A 191 26.69 -17.87 9.80
N GLN A 192 26.19 -17.62 11.03
CA GLN A 192 26.63 -18.30 12.26
C GLN A 192 28.16 -18.37 12.46
N GLY A 193 28.89 -17.35 11.99
CA GLY A 193 30.35 -17.28 12.06
C GLY A 193 31.10 -17.93 10.88
N GLU A 194 30.44 -18.74 10.04
CA GLU A 194 31.03 -19.16 8.76
C GLU A 194 31.05 -18.00 7.77
N LYS A 195 32.20 -17.78 7.12
CA LYS A 195 32.36 -16.86 5.98
C LYS A 195 31.67 -17.44 4.74
N LEU A 196 30.92 -16.62 4.02
CA LEU A 196 30.27 -16.99 2.76
C LEU A 196 30.92 -16.25 1.58
N MET A 197 30.74 -16.78 0.37
CA MET A 197 31.24 -16.24 -0.91
C MET A 197 32.77 -16.11 -1.01
N ILE A 198 33.39 -15.14 -0.33
CA ILE A 198 34.82 -14.82 -0.44
C ILE A 198 35.46 -14.53 0.93
N ASN A 199 36.76 -14.79 1.05
CA ASN A 199 37.55 -14.44 2.24
C ASN A 199 38.48 -13.23 1.98
N GLN A 200 39.25 -12.82 2.99
CA GLN A 200 40.12 -11.64 2.94
C GLN A 200 41.26 -11.72 1.91
N ASN A 201 41.50 -12.89 1.29
CA ASN A 201 42.48 -13.00 0.21
C ASN A 201 41.98 -12.29 -1.07
N LEU A 202 40.67 -12.06 -1.20
CA LEU A 202 40.01 -11.45 -2.38
C LEU A 202 39.43 -10.06 -2.06
N ASP A 203 40.15 -9.28 -1.25
CA ASP A 203 39.71 -7.99 -0.69
C ASP A 203 39.70 -6.78 -1.65
N THR A 204 40.19 -6.96 -2.88
CA THR A 204 40.15 -5.93 -3.93
C THR A 204 39.48 -6.44 -5.20
N VAL A 205 38.90 -5.52 -5.97
CA VAL A 205 38.22 -5.82 -7.25
C VAL A 205 39.13 -6.63 -8.17
N ARG A 206 40.41 -6.22 -8.28
CA ARG A 206 41.40 -6.92 -9.12
C ARG A 206 41.70 -8.33 -8.64
N LYS A 207 41.97 -8.54 -7.34
CA LYS A 207 42.23 -9.89 -6.80
C LYS A 207 41.04 -10.82 -7.05
N LEU A 208 39.82 -10.32 -6.87
CA LEU A 208 38.59 -11.07 -7.12
C LEU A 208 38.42 -11.41 -8.61
N GLN A 209 38.64 -10.46 -9.53
CA GLN A 209 38.59 -10.70 -10.97
C GLN A 209 39.62 -11.74 -11.42
N ASP A 210 40.88 -11.59 -11.00
CA ASP A 210 41.97 -12.52 -11.33
C ASP A 210 41.65 -13.93 -10.82
N ALA A 211 41.11 -14.06 -9.59
CA ALA A 211 40.71 -15.34 -9.01
C ALA A 211 39.48 -15.98 -9.69
N LEU A 212 38.49 -15.17 -10.12
CA LEU A 212 37.29 -15.67 -10.81
C LEU A 212 37.63 -16.34 -12.15
N ILE A 213 38.59 -15.81 -12.91
CA ILE A 213 39.05 -16.39 -14.18
C ILE A 213 39.66 -17.78 -13.96
N VAL A 214 40.48 -17.92 -12.92
CA VAL A 214 41.08 -19.22 -12.54
C VAL A 214 40.01 -20.19 -12.03
N ALA A 215 39.10 -19.73 -11.17
CA ALA A 215 38.02 -20.55 -10.63
C ALA A 215 37.05 -21.06 -11.69
N GLU A 216 36.68 -20.24 -12.68
CA GLU A 216 35.85 -20.69 -13.81
C GLU A 216 36.52 -21.81 -14.60
N THR A 217 37.85 -21.73 -14.79
CA THR A 217 38.63 -22.79 -15.45
C THR A 217 38.67 -24.08 -14.63
N VAL A 218 38.86 -23.98 -13.31
CA VAL A 218 38.84 -25.13 -12.38
C VAL A 218 37.46 -25.81 -12.38
N VAL A 219 36.38 -25.04 -12.24
CA VAL A 219 35.01 -25.59 -12.19
C VAL A 219 34.59 -26.16 -13.55
N ALA A 220 35.08 -25.62 -14.67
CA ALA A 220 34.81 -26.15 -16.01
C ALA A 220 35.43 -27.53 -16.30
N ALA A 221 36.37 -28.01 -15.47
CA ALA A 221 36.91 -29.37 -15.58
C ALA A 221 35.94 -30.46 -15.05
N PHE A 222 34.90 -30.08 -14.32
CA PHE A 222 33.91 -30.99 -13.73
C PHE A 222 32.63 -31.08 -14.58
N SER A 223 31.89 -32.18 -14.43
CA SER A 223 30.59 -32.34 -15.07
C SER A 223 29.57 -31.35 -14.47
N ASN A 224 28.57 -30.94 -15.25
CA ASN A 224 27.59 -29.93 -14.82
C ASN A 224 26.92 -30.26 -13.48
N ASP A 225 26.60 -31.54 -13.25
CA ASP A 225 25.89 -32.03 -12.07
C ASP A 225 26.81 -32.42 -10.90
N THR A 226 28.13 -32.25 -11.03
CA THR A 226 29.09 -32.54 -9.95
C THR A 226 28.78 -31.68 -8.71
N PRO A 227 28.59 -32.28 -7.51
CA PRO A 227 28.32 -31.55 -6.28
C PRO A 227 29.47 -30.62 -5.86
N TYR A 228 29.14 -29.47 -5.26
CA TYR A 228 30.12 -28.50 -4.72
C TYR A 228 31.16 -29.13 -3.79
N GLN A 229 30.77 -30.15 -3.01
CA GLN A 229 31.63 -30.80 -2.02
C GLN A 229 32.89 -31.43 -2.64
N ASP A 230 32.82 -31.87 -3.90
CA ASP A 230 33.89 -32.60 -4.59
C ASP A 230 35.04 -31.67 -5.03
N PHE A 231 34.75 -30.38 -5.27
CA PHE A 231 35.73 -29.39 -5.74
C PHE A 231 35.86 -28.16 -4.80
N GLN A 232 35.18 -28.16 -3.65
CA GLN A 232 35.22 -27.05 -2.68
C GLN A 232 36.65 -26.70 -2.22
N GLN A 233 37.56 -27.69 -2.16
CA GLN A 233 38.90 -27.49 -1.62
C GLN A 233 39.76 -26.62 -2.54
N SER A 234 39.72 -26.91 -3.85
CA SER A 234 40.38 -26.09 -4.88
C SER A 234 39.83 -24.66 -4.92
N LEU A 235 38.53 -24.47 -4.66
CA LEU A 235 37.93 -23.15 -4.55
C LEU A 235 38.35 -22.40 -3.27
N LYS A 236 38.46 -23.09 -2.13
CA LYS A 236 38.94 -22.51 -0.86
C LYS A 236 40.37 -22.02 -0.95
N GLU A 237 41.24 -22.76 -1.65
CA GLU A 237 42.63 -22.37 -1.91
C GLU A 237 42.73 -21.07 -2.71
N LEU A 238 41.79 -20.84 -3.63
CA LEU A 238 41.65 -19.59 -4.39
C LEU A 238 40.92 -18.47 -3.61
N GLY A 239 40.50 -18.71 -2.36
CA GLY A 239 39.82 -17.73 -1.50
C GLY A 239 38.29 -17.79 -1.49
N PHE A 240 37.67 -18.64 -2.32
CA PHE A 240 36.22 -18.78 -2.42
C PHE A 240 35.65 -19.70 -1.33
N GLN A 241 34.58 -19.25 -0.67
CA GLN A 241 33.86 -20.00 0.37
C GLN A 241 32.57 -20.63 -0.19
N LYS A 242 31.72 -21.22 0.67
CA LYS A 242 30.41 -21.76 0.28
C LYS A 242 29.46 -20.65 -0.23
N GLY A 243 28.40 -21.03 -0.95
CA GLY A 243 27.30 -20.14 -1.33
C GLY A 243 27.14 -19.85 -2.83
N TRP A 244 28.05 -20.32 -3.68
CA TRP A 244 28.01 -20.07 -5.13
C TRP A 244 27.02 -20.95 -5.90
N GLY A 245 26.74 -22.14 -5.39
CA GLY A 245 25.98 -23.18 -6.08
C GLY A 245 26.07 -24.53 -5.38
N ASP A 246 25.06 -25.38 -5.55
CA ASP A 246 25.08 -26.79 -5.17
C ASP A 246 25.87 -27.68 -6.14
N THR A 247 25.90 -27.28 -7.41
CA THR A 247 26.46 -28.02 -8.54
C THR A 247 27.51 -27.18 -9.29
N ALA A 248 28.45 -27.83 -9.98
CA ALA A 248 29.47 -27.16 -10.80
C ALA A 248 28.86 -26.21 -11.84
N ALA A 249 27.75 -26.60 -12.48
CA ALA A 249 27.03 -25.73 -13.40
C ALA A 249 26.55 -24.44 -12.71
N ARG A 250 25.92 -24.55 -11.53
CA ARG A 250 25.39 -23.41 -10.78
C ARG A 250 26.49 -22.49 -10.26
N VAL A 251 27.57 -23.06 -9.73
CA VAL A 251 28.76 -22.32 -9.27
C VAL A 251 29.36 -21.50 -10.42
N ARG A 252 29.62 -22.15 -11.57
CA ARG A 252 30.17 -21.50 -12.76
C ARG A 252 29.28 -20.36 -13.25
N GLU A 253 27.97 -20.58 -13.28
CA GLU A 253 27.00 -19.57 -13.69
C GLU A 253 27.01 -18.35 -12.75
N THR A 254 27.00 -18.56 -11.43
CA THR A 254 27.05 -17.46 -10.44
C THR A 254 28.39 -16.72 -10.47
N MET A 255 29.52 -17.44 -10.63
CA MET A 255 30.85 -16.83 -10.79
C MET A 255 30.94 -15.98 -12.06
N ARG A 256 30.40 -16.47 -13.19
CA ARG A 256 30.35 -15.72 -14.45
C ARG A 256 29.49 -14.47 -14.33
N ILE A 257 28.30 -14.54 -13.72
CA ILE A 257 27.44 -13.37 -13.49
C ILE A 257 28.17 -12.30 -12.66
N LEU A 258 28.91 -12.70 -11.62
CA LEU A 258 29.71 -11.76 -10.84
C LEU A 258 30.86 -11.17 -11.67
N SER A 259 31.61 -12.00 -12.40
CA SER A 259 32.71 -11.55 -13.26
C SER A 259 32.24 -10.52 -14.28
N GLU A 260 31.15 -10.81 -14.97
CA GLU A 260 30.49 -9.89 -15.92
C GLU A 260 30.00 -8.62 -15.21
N SER A 261 29.44 -8.73 -14.00
CA SER A 261 28.98 -7.59 -13.19
C SER A 261 30.12 -6.71 -12.68
N LEU A 262 31.34 -7.25 -12.52
CA LEU A 262 32.55 -6.48 -12.17
C LEU A 262 33.20 -5.84 -13.41
N GLN A 263 33.09 -6.46 -14.57
CA GLN A 263 33.69 -5.97 -15.83
C GLN A 263 32.80 -4.93 -16.54
N ALA A 264 31.49 -5.21 -16.63
CA ALA A 264 30.50 -4.39 -17.29
C ALA A 264 29.15 -4.52 -16.56
N PRO A 265 28.94 -3.77 -15.46
CA PRO A 265 27.71 -3.83 -14.67
C PRO A 265 26.47 -3.60 -15.54
N ASP A 266 25.57 -4.58 -15.55
CA ASP A 266 24.26 -4.51 -16.20
C ASP A 266 23.14 -4.66 -15.14
N PRO A 267 22.01 -3.92 -15.23
CA PRO A 267 20.96 -3.98 -14.23
C PRO A 267 20.29 -5.35 -14.09
N ALA A 268 20.09 -6.09 -15.18
CA ALA A 268 19.45 -7.41 -15.14
C ALA A 268 20.42 -8.47 -14.59
N LYS A 269 21.70 -8.39 -14.92
CA LYS A 269 22.75 -9.23 -14.30
C LYS A 269 22.90 -8.94 -12.81
N LEU A 270 22.79 -7.68 -12.40
CA LEU A 270 22.84 -7.29 -10.99
C LEU A 270 21.63 -7.83 -10.21
N GLU A 271 20.42 -7.75 -10.78
CA GLU A 271 19.22 -8.38 -10.21
C GLU A 271 19.39 -9.90 -10.08
N LEU A 272 19.88 -10.55 -11.12
CA LEU A 272 20.13 -12.00 -11.14
C LEU A 272 21.23 -12.42 -10.14
N LEU A 273 22.25 -11.58 -9.93
CA LEU A 273 23.28 -11.79 -8.91
C LEU A 273 22.67 -11.73 -7.51
N PHE A 274 21.96 -10.65 -7.16
CA PHE A 274 21.35 -10.50 -5.84
C PHE A 274 20.24 -11.52 -5.56
N ALA A 275 19.56 -12.04 -6.58
CA ALA A 275 18.63 -13.17 -6.44
C ALA A 275 19.34 -14.49 -6.07
N ARG A 276 20.65 -14.60 -6.28
CA ARG A 276 21.48 -15.80 -6.00
C ARG A 276 22.32 -15.70 -4.74
N LEU A 277 22.61 -14.50 -4.25
CA LEU A 277 23.51 -14.34 -3.09
C LEU A 277 22.91 -14.94 -1.80
N PRO A 278 23.71 -15.64 -0.98
CA PRO A 278 23.29 -16.21 0.29
C PRO A 278 23.26 -15.13 1.39
N ASN A 279 22.28 -14.22 1.30
CA ASN A 279 22.14 -13.04 2.16
C ASN A 279 20.76 -12.91 2.81
N MET A 280 19.96 -13.98 2.80
CA MET A 280 18.58 -13.99 3.25
C MET A 280 18.23 -15.38 3.77
N PHE A 281 18.07 -15.52 5.08
CA PHE A 281 17.76 -16.76 5.79
C PHE A 281 16.65 -16.54 6.83
N HIS A 282 16.65 -15.38 7.48
CA HIS A 282 15.78 -15.07 8.62
C HIS A 282 14.94 -13.83 8.33
N VAL A 283 13.61 -14.00 8.38
CA VAL A 283 12.64 -12.95 8.02
C VAL A 283 11.69 -12.72 9.19
N VAL A 284 11.44 -11.45 9.53
CA VAL A 284 10.49 -11.05 10.57
C VAL A 284 9.38 -10.22 9.95
N ILE A 285 8.13 -10.53 10.26
CA ILE A 285 6.95 -9.93 9.66
C ILE A 285 6.03 -9.41 10.77
N PHE A 286 5.81 -8.09 10.85
CA PHE A 286 4.99 -7.46 11.88
C PHE A 286 3.54 -7.30 11.46
N THR A 287 2.62 -7.69 12.36
CA THR A 287 1.17 -7.53 12.23
C THR A 287 0.50 -7.49 13.61
N PRO A 288 0.67 -6.40 14.40
CA PRO A 288 0.30 -6.37 15.82
C PRO A 288 -1.22 -6.45 16.11
N HIS A 289 -2.06 -5.75 15.34
CA HIS A 289 -3.51 -5.72 15.56
C HIS A 289 -4.26 -6.99 15.13
N GLY A 290 -5.54 -7.07 15.52
CA GLY A 290 -6.46 -8.15 15.14
C GLY A 290 -6.26 -9.44 15.94
N PHE A 291 -7.05 -10.47 15.62
CA PHE A 291 -6.89 -11.81 16.16
C PHE A 291 -6.06 -12.64 15.16
N PHE A 292 -4.72 -12.48 15.17
CA PHE A 292 -3.87 -13.22 14.25
C PHE A 292 -3.79 -14.70 14.65
N GLY A 293 -4.29 -15.59 13.79
CA GLY A 293 -4.33 -17.04 13.98
C GLY A 293 -4.74 -17.78 12.69
N GLN A 294 -4.73 -19.10 12.74
CA GLN A 294 -4.90 -19.96 11.54
C GLN A 294 -6.29 -20.59 11.39
N ALA A 295 -7.09 -20.58 12.45
CA ALA A 295 -8.44 -21.11 12.53
C ALA A 295 -9.29 -20.22 13.44
N ASP A 296 -10.60 -20.21 13.25
CA ASP A 296 -11.61 -19.56 14.11
C ASP A 296 -11.46 -18.04 14.34
N VAL A 297 -10.61 -17.38 13.54
CA VAL A 297 -10.36 -15.93 13.63
C VAL A 297 -11.09 -15.10 12.57
N LEU A 298 -11.23 -15.60 11.33
CA LEU A 298 -11.72 -14.77 10.21
C LEU A 298 -13.14 -14.27 10.46
N GLY A 299 -13.33 -12.95 10.35
CA GLY A 299 -14.60 -12.27 10.68
C GLY A 299 -14.66 -11.70 12.10
N LEU A 300 -13.69 -11.99 12.97
CA LEU A 300 -13.49 -11.23 14.21
C LEU A 300 -13.06 -9.77 13.92
N PRO A 301 -13.24 -8.84 14.87
CA PRO A 301 -12.81 -7.45 14.72
C PRO A 301 -11.34 -7.34 14.27
N ASP A 302 -11.11 -6.43 13.32
CA ASP A 302 -9.81 -6.18 12.66
C ASP A 302 -9.13 -7.44 12.06
N THR A 303 -9.90 -8.49 11.76
CA THR A 303 -9.38 -9.77 11.30
C THR A 303 -9.96 -10.15 9.93
N GLY A 304 -9.15 -10.02 8.88
CA GLY A 304 -9.58 -10.25 7.49
C GLY A 304 -8.43 -10.57 6.53
N GLY A 305 -8.51 -10.05 5.30
CA GLY A 305 -7.62 -10.42 4.19
C GLY A 305 -6.12 -10.29 4.46
N GLN A 306 -5.69 -9.38 5.35
CA GLN A 306 -4.29 -9.26 5.79
C GLN A 306 -3.74 -10.56 6.39
N ILE A 307 -4.54 -11.32 7.14
CA ILE A 307 -4.10 -12.58 7.74
C ILE A 307 -3.95 -13.67 6.69
N VAL A 308 -4.88 -13.76 5.73
CA VAL A 308 -4.77 -14.69 4.59
C VAL A 308 -3.53 -14.37 3.76
N TYR A 309 -3.32 -13.08 3.44
CA TYR A 309 -2.14 -12.60 2.73
C TYR A 309 -0.84 -13.00 3.42
N ILE A 310 -0.70 -12.75 4.74
CA ILE A 310 0.53 -13.04 5.46
C ILE A 310 0.76 -14.55 5.61
N LEU A 311 -0.28 -15.35 5.87
CA LEU A 311 -0.14 -16.81 5.96
C LEU A 311 0.28 -17.45 4.63
N ASP A 312 -0.27 -17.00 3.51
CA ASP A 312 0.12 -17.49 2.18
C ASP A 312 1.50 -16.96 1.75
N GLN A 313 1.81 -15.70 2.04
CA GLN A 313 3.14 -15.09 1.85
C GLN A 313 4.23 -15.90 2.56
N VAL A 314 4.02 -16.28 3.82
CA VAL A 314 5.01 -16.97 4.63
C VAL A 314 5.31 -18.38 4.11
N ARG A 315 4.28 -19.13 3.69
CA ARG A 315 4.48 -20.45 3.04
C ARG A 315 5.35 -20.32 1.79
N ALA A 316 5.05 -19.34 0.94
CA ALA A 316 5.80 -19.12 -0.29
C ALA A 316 7.22 -18.58 -0.05
N PHE A 317 7.41 -17.75 0.98
CA PHE A 317 8.75 -17.33 1.43
C PHE A 317 9.57 -18.53 1.91
N GLU A 318 9.00 -19.44 2.71
CA GLU A 318 9.73 -20.61 3.18
C GLU A 318 10.10 -21.55 2.02
N GLU A 319 9.18 -21.82 1.09
CA GLU A 319 9.45 -22.64 -0.11
C GLU A 319 10.59 -22.05 -0.96
N GLU A 320 10.54 -20.75 -1.24
CA GLU A 320 11.55 -20.04 -2.03
C GLU A 320 12.90 -19.92 -1.29
N LEU A 321 12.89 -19.71 0.04
CA LEU A 321 14.12 -19.69 0.85
C LEU A 321 14.79 -21.07 0.88
N LEU A 322 14.04 -22.14 1.14
CA LEU A 322 14.55 -23.51 1.09
C LEU A 322 15.13 -23.85 -0.29
N LEU A 323 14.45 -23.43 -1.36
CA LEU A 323 14.94 -23.59 -2.73
C LEU A 323 16.26 -22.83 -2.97
N ARG A 324 16.35 -21.56 -2.57
CA ARG A 324 17.56 -20.72 -2.72
C ARG A 324 18.74 -21.27 -1.94
N ILE A 325 18.53 -21.58 -0.66
CA ILE A 325 19.58 -22.09 0.24
C ILE A 325 20.13 -23.41 -0.30
N LYS A 326 19.25 -24.34 -0.72
CA LYS A 326 19.67 -25.57 -1.38
C LYS A 326 20.49 -25.28 -2.64
N GLN A 327 19.98 -24.45 -3.55
CA GLN A 327 20.67 -24.07 -4.79
C GLN A 327 21.99 -23.32 -4.58
N GLN A 328 22.26 -22.77 -3.39
CA GLN A 328 23.51 -22.12 -3.01
C GLN A 328 24.56 -23.12 -2.47
N GLY A 329 24.19 -24.39 -2.30
CA GLY A 329 25.05 -25.42 -1.70
C GLY A 329 25.15 -25.28 -0.18
N LEU A 330 24.10 -24.79 0.47
CA LEU A 330 24.02 -24.55 1.92
C LEU A 330 22.96 -25.45 2.58
N ASP A 331 23.16 -25.74 3.87
CA ASP A 331 22.24 -26.52 4.73
C ASP A 331 21.68 -25.64 5.86
N VAL A 332 21.46 -24.35 5.56
CA VAL A 332 20.89 -23.39 6.51
C VAL A 332 19.40 -23.65 6.66
N LYS A 333 18.91 -23.74 7.89
CA LYS A 333 17.47 -23.78 8.15
C LYS A 333 16.96 -22.33 8.21
N PRO A 334 16.14 -21.86 7.24
CA PRO A 334 15.58 -20.52 7.32
C PRO A 334 14.70 -20.40 8.56
N ARG A 335 14.35 -19.18 8.99
CA ARG A 335 13.40 -18.97 10.09
C ARG A 335 12.54 -17.75 9.81
N ILE A 336 11.22 -17.94 9.76
CA ILE A 336 10.26 -16.85 9.54
C ILE A 336 9.43 -16.67 10.79
N LEU A 337 9.42 -15.45 11.35
CA LEU A 337 8.60 -15.11 12.51
C LEU A 337 7.54 -14.07 12.13
N VAL A 338 6.27 -14.46 12.23
CA VAL A 338 5.14 -13.53 12.16
C VAL A 338 4.87 -12.99 13.56
N VAL A 339 5.29 -11.76 13.82
CA VAL A 339 5.21 -11.14 15.14
C VAL A 339 3.91 -10.35 15.27
N THR A 340 3.10 -10.73 16.24
CA THR A 340 1.77 -10.20 16.49
C THR A 340 1.51 -10.08 18.00
N ARG A 341 0.33 -9.59 18.39
CA ARG A 341 -0.03 -9.43 19.80
C ARG A 341 -0.45 -10.76 20.45
N LEU A 342 0.01 -11.01 21.67
CA LEU A 342 -0.58 -12.02 22.57
C LEU A 342 -1.83 -11.44 23.24
N ILE A 343 -2.97 -12.11 23.07
CA ILE A 343 -4.26 -11.75 23.64
C ILE A 343 -4.70 -12.88 24.59
N PRO A 344 -4.53 -12.71 25.92
CA PRO A 344 -4.99 -13.68 26.91
C PRO A 344 -6.49 -14.04 26.80
N GLU A 345 -7.35 -13.06 26.55
CA GLU A 345 -8.79 -13.25 26.29
C GLU A 345 -9.05 -13.70 24.84
N ALA A 346 -8.48 -14.84 24.44
CA ALA A 346 -8.45 -15.30 23.05
C ALA A 346 -9.80 -15.77 22.46
N ARG A 347 -10.91 -15.76 23.24
CA ARG A 347 -12.27 -16.13 22.79
C ARG A 347 -12.38 -17.48 22.05
N GLY A 348 -11.62 -18.48 22.49
CA GLY A 348 -11.58 -19.82 21.87
C GLY A 348 -10.52 -20.00 20.77
N THR A 349 -9.89 -18.92 20.31
CA THR A 349 -8.77 -18.96 19.35
C THR A 349 -7.45 -19.27 20.05
N LYS A 350 -6.38 -19.50 19.27
CA LYS A 350 -5.00 -19.68 19.76
C LYS A 350 -4.24 -18.37 20.03
N CYS A 351 -4.89 -17.20 20.01
CA CYS A 351 -4.20 -15.91 20.18
C CYS A 351 -3.55 -15.68 21.55
N ASN A 352 -3.76 -16.59 22.52
CA ASN A 352 -3.07 -16.63 23.82
C ASN A 352 -1.77 -17.48 23.80
N GLN A 353 -1.46 -18.19 22.72
CA GLN A 353 -0.25 -19.03 22.60
C GLN A 353 0.94 -18.21 22.10
N GLU A 354 2.02 -18.13 22.88
CA GLU A 354 3.23 -17.35 22.58
C GLU A 354 3.90 -17.77 21.27
N LEU A 355 3.98 -19.08 20.99
CA LEU A 355 4.56 -19.61 19.76
C LEU A 355 3.61 -20.64 19.11
N GLU A 356 3.34 -20.48 17.82
CA GLU A 356 2.49 -21.39 17.03
C GLU A 356 3.13 -21.66 15.66
N GLN A 357 3.38 -22.92 15.32
CA GLN A 357 3.87 -23.30 13.99
C GLN A 357 2.82 -23.05 12.91
N ILE A 358 3.24 -22.51 11.76
CA ILE A 358 2.35 -22.25 10.64
C ILE A 358 2.06 -23.56 9.88
N VAL A 359 0.80 -23.77 9.50
CA VAL A 359 0.35 -24.97 8.80
C VAL A 359 0.96 -24.99 7.40
N ASN A 360 1.48 -26.16 7.01
CA ASN A 360 2.25 -26.43 5.79
C ASN A 360 3.62 -25.71 5.74
N THR A 361 4.24 -25.46 6.89
CA THR A 361 5.63 -24.98 7.01
C THR A 361 6.42 -25.80 8.03
N GLN A 362 7.75 -25.81 7.93
CA GLN A 362 8.68 -26.50 8.84
C GLN A 362 9.44 -25.55 9.77
N HIS A 363 9.62 -24.28 9.38
CA HIS A 363 10.49 -23.33 10.07
C HIS A 363 9.82 -21.97 10.34
N SER A 364 8.58 -21.80 9.91
CA SER A 364 7.81 -20.56 10.05
C SER A 364 6.82 -20.63 11.22
N HIS A 365 6.85 -19.61 12.07
CA HIS A 365 6.08 -19.56 13.32
C HIS A 365 5.41 -18.19 13.51
N ILE A 366 4.26 -18.19 14.18
CA ILE A 366 3.64 -16.99 14.75
C ILE A 366 4.23 -16.81 16.15
N LEU A 367 4.82 -15.65 16.41
CA LEU A 367 5.35 -15.24 17.71
C LEU A 367 4.46 -14.14 18.28
N ARG A 368 3.88 -14.38 19.46
CA ARG A 368 2.91 -13.48 20.09
C ARG A 368 3.53 -12.80 21.30
N VAL A 369 3.64 -11.47 21.25
CA VAL A 369 4.20 -10.66 22.35
C VAL A 369 3.05 -9.88 23.01
N PRO A 370 2.90 -9.90 24.35
CA PRO A 370 1.79 -9.22 25.01
C PRO A 370 1.98 -7.70 24.99
N PHE A 371 0.88 -6.96 24.80
CA PHE A 371 0.85 -5.54 25.18
C PHE A 371 0.92 -5.42 26.71
N LYS A 372 1.72 -4.48 27.19
CA LYS A 372 1.91 -4.21 28.62
C LYS A 372 1.57 -2.75 28.93
N THR A 373 1.03 -2.54 30.12
CA THR A 373 0.84 -1.25 30.77
C THR A 373 1.65 -1.25 32.07
N GLU A 374 1.69 -0.12 32.78
CA GLU A 374 2.20 -0.05 34.16
C GLU A 374 1.51 -1.05 35.12
N LYS A 375 0.26 -1.47 34.82
CA LYS A 375 -0.51 -2.47 35.59
C LYS A 375 -0.22 -3.92 35.18
N GLY A 376 0.71 -4.15 34.24
CA GLY A 376 1.05 -5.46 33.68
C GLY A 376 0.44 -5.72 32.30
N ILE A 377 0.30 -6.99 31.94
CA ILE A 377 -0.20 -7.44 30.63
C ILE A 377 -1.66 -7.01 30.44
N LEU A 378 -2.00 -6.51 29.25
CA LEU A 378 -3.35 -6.11 28.86
C LEU A 378 -4.11 -7.33 28.28
N PRO A 379 -5.10 -7.91 29.00
CA PRO A 379 -5.70 -9.20 28.63
C PRO A 379 -6.67 -9.14 27.44
N GLN A 380 -7.40 -8.04 27.29
CA GLN A 380 -8.48 -7.86 26.33
C GLN A 380 -8.01 -7.38 24.96
N TRP A 381 -8.76 -7.71 23.90
CA TRP A 381 -8.56 -7.15 22.56
C TRP A 381 -8.64 -5.62 22.55
N VAL A 382 -7.89 -5.00 21.63
CA VAL A 382 -7.82 -3.55 21.41
C VAL A 382 -7.97 -3.30 19.91
N SER A 383 -8.81 -2.32 19.55
CA SER A 383 -9.02 -1.86 18.17
C SER A 383 -7.72 -1.38 17.54
N ARG A 384 -7.52 -1.63 16.24
CA ARG A 384 -6.38 -1.12 15.46
C ARG A 384 -6.23 0.41 15.47
N PHE A 385 -7.29 1.14 15.82
CA PHE A 385 -7.25 2.59 16.04
C PHE A 385 -6.69 2.99 17.42
N ASP A 386 -6.71 2.08 18.39
CA ASP A 386 -6.40 2.37 19.79
C ASP A 386 -5.05 1.76 20.23
N VAL A 387 -4.30 1.13 19.32
CA VAL A 387 -3.04 0.41 19.65
C VAL A 387 -1.83 1.32 19.90
N TYR A 388 -1.87 2.58 19.46
CA TYR A 388 -0.71 3.47 19.42
C TYR A 388 0.07 3.65 20.75
N PRO A 389 -0.57 3.73 21.94
CA PRO A 389 0.16 3.79 23.23
C PRO A 389 1.11 2.62 23.48
N TYR A 390 0.81 1.44 22.95
CA TYR A 390 1.52 0.21 23.28
C TYR A 390 2.66 -0.11 22.30
N LEU A 391 2.65 0.48 21.10
CA LEU A 391 3.52 0.07 19.98
C LEU A 391 5.01 0.27 20.25
N GLU A 392 5.39 1.33 20.97
CA GLU A 392 6.79 1.56 21.33
C GLU A 392 7.31 0.44 22.22
N ARG A 393 6.63 0.19 23.36
CA ARG A 393 6.99 -0.86 24.31
C ARG A 393 6.92 -2.25 23.67
N PHE A 394 5.92 -2.49 22.84
CA PHE A 394 5.81 -3.72 22.06
C PHE A 394 6.99 -3.91 21.11
N SER A 395 7.50 -2.84 20.47
CA SER A 395 8.69 -2.92 19.60
C SER A 395 9.98 -3.27 20.37
N GLU A 396 10.10 -2.84 21.62
CA GLU A 396 11.21 -3.18 22.51
C GLU A 396 11.15 -4.64 22.96
N ASP A 397 10.04 -5.02 23.59
CA ASP A 397 9.77 -6.38 24.07
C ASP A 397 9.83 -7.40 22.91
N ALA A 398 9.33 -7.05 21.72
CA ALA A 398 9.41 -7.89 20.53
C ALA A 398 10.83 -7.99 19.96
N ALA A 399 11.67 -6.95 20.06
CA ALA A 399 13.06 -7.04 19.62
C ALA A 399 13.84 -8.06 20.47
N GLU A 400 13.60 -8.07 21.77
CA GLU A 400 14.19 -9.04 22.70
C GLU A 400 13.71 -10.46 22.36
N LYS A 401 12.39 -10.67 22.23
CA LYS A 401 11.84 -11.98 21.87
C LYS A 401 12.24 -12.49 20.48
N VAL A 402 12.36 -11.61 19.48
CA VAL A 402 12.85 -12.01 18.15
C VAL A 402 14.31 -12.47 18.22
N LEU A 403 15.18 -11.76 18.94
CA LEU A 403 16.58 -12.15 19.09
C LEU A 403 16.75 -13.43 19.93
N GLU A 404 15.93 -13.60 20.98
CA GLU A 404 15.87 -14.85 21.77
C GLU A 404 15.47 -16.03 20.90
N VAL A 405 14.39 -15.91 20.11
CA VAL A 405 13.83 -17.01 19.31
C VAL A 405 14.61 -17.26 18.01
N MET A 406 15.31 -16.26 17.45
CA MET A 406 16.15 -16.45 16.25
C MET A 406 17.60 -16.81 16.55
N GLU A 407 18.09 -16.56 17.77
CA GLU A 407 19.51 -16.69 18.17
C GLU A 407 20.49 -15.82 17.34
N CYS A 408 19.96 -14.97 16.47
CA CYS A 408 20.70 -14.08 15.58
C CYS A 408 19.82 -12.87 15.18
N LYS A 409 20.37 -11.94 14.39
CA LYS A 409 19.57 -10.87 13.77
C LYS A 409 18.81 -11.41 12.55
N PRO A 410 17.60 -10.89 12.25
CA PRO A 410 16.96 -11.12 10.96
C PRO A 410 17.69 -10.42 9.81
N ASP A 411 17.59 -10.96 8.60
CA ASP A 411 18.15 -10.37 7.38
C ASP A 411 17.18 -9.36 6.73
N LEU A 412 15.88 -9.57 6.94
CA LEU A 412 14.79 -8.71 6.46
C LEU A 412 13.70 -8.56 7.52
N ILE A 413 13.24 -7.32 7.70
CA ILE A 413 12.05 -6.99 8.50
C ILE A 413 10.98 -6.42 7.56
N MET A 414 9.75 -6.92 7.68
CA MET A 414 8.59 -6.47 6.93
C MET A 414 7.49 -5.96 7.86
N GLY A 415 6.99 -4.76 7.60
CA GLY A 415 5.80 -4.22 8.24
C GLY A 415 4.52 -4.49 7.44
N ASN A 416 3.38 -4.62 8.14
CA ASN A 416 2.05 -4.69 7.55
C ASN A 416 1.11 -3.72 8.27
N TYR A 417 0.39 -2.89 7.52
CA TYR A 417 -0.52 -1.85 8.02
C TYR A 417 0.16 -0.81 8.94
N SER A 418 -0.54 0.26 9.34
CA SER A 418 0.06 1.41 10.05
C SER A 418 0.84 1.03 11.30
N ASP A 419 0.31 0.13 12.13
CA ASP A 419 0.91 -0.31 13.39
C ASP A 419 2.11 -1.24 13.17
N GLY A 420 1.97 -2.25 12.30
CA GLY A 420 3.08 -3.15 11.95
C GLY A 420 4.20 -2.45 11.19
N ASN A 421 3.87 -1.49 10.32
CA ASN A 421 4.84 -0.64 9.62
C ASN A 421 5.63 0.25 10.59
N LEU A 422 4.97 0.82 11.61
CA LEU A 422 5.67 1.61 12.64
C LEU A 422 6.60 0.74 13.50
N VAL A 423 6.11 -0.39 14.02
CA VAL A 423 6.92 -1.32 14.84
C VAL A 423 8.11 -1.86 14.04
N ALA A 424 7.88 -2.25 12.78
CA ALA A 424 8.93 -2.67 11.87
C ALA A 424 9.98 -1.56 11.65
N SER A 425 9.55 -0.29 11.52
CA SER A 425 10.46 0.86 11.37
C SER A 425 11.36 1.06 12.59
N LEU A 426 10.78 0.97 13.80
CA LEU A 426 11.54 1.08 15.05
C LEU A 426 12.57 -0.06 15.20
N MET A 427 12.16 -1.30 14.92
CA MET A 427 13.04 -2.47 15.03
C MET A 427 14.14 -2.49 13.96
N ALA A 428 13.79 -2.25 12.69
CA ALA A 428 14.75 -2.23 11.59
C ALA A 428 15.84 -1.18 11.81
N LYS A 429 15.46 -0.01 12.34
CA LYS A 429 16.42 1.00 12.79
C LYS A 429 17.28 0.53 13.98
N LYS A 430 16.68 -0.09 15.02
CA LYS A 430 17.39 -0.60 16.22
C LYS A 430 18.43 -1.66 15.86
N LEU A 431 18.15 -2.52 14.88
CA LEU A 431 19.01 -3.65 14.49
C LEU A 431 19.91 -3.36 13.26
N ASP A 432 19.67 -2.23 12.56
CA ASP A 432 20.22 -1.80 11.26
C ASP A 432 19.89 -2.72 10.06
N ILE A 433 18.72 -3.36 10.10
CA ILE A 433 18.25 -4.35 9.11
C ILE A 433 17.43 -3.69 8.00
N THR A 434 17.36 -4.33 6.83
CA THR A 434 16.56 -3.88 5.68
C THR A 434 15.08 -3.91 6.01
N LEU A 435 14.37 -2.84 5.65
CA LEU A 435 12.95 -2.63 5.93
C LEU A 435 12.10 -2.63 4.65
N GLY A 436 11.22 -3.64 4.53
CA GLY A 436 10.08 -3.62 3.62
C GLY A 436 8.80 -3.18 4.34
N THR A 437 7.90 -2.48 3.67
CA THR A 437 6.55 -2.18 4.21
C THR A 437 5.44 -2.50 3.22
N ILE A 438 4.28 -2.88 3.76
CA ILE A 438 3.04 -3.15 3.02
C ILE A 438 1.92 -2.39 3.73
N ALA A 439 1.19 -1.51 3.04
CA ALA A 439 0.08 -0.79 3.67
C ALA A 439 -1.16 -1.65 3.88
N HIS A 440 -1.50 -2.52 2.93
CA HIS A 440 -2.82 -3.19 2.78
C HIS A 440 -3.99 -2.23 2.54
N ALA A 441 -4.08 -1.15 3.32
CA ALA A 441 -4.98 -0.02 3.10
C ALA A 441 -4.44 1.25 3.80
N LEU A 442 -4.69 2.43 3.22
CA LEU A 442 -4.39 3.71 3.87
C LEU A 442 -5.70 4.43 4.21
N GLU A 443 -6.02 4.52 5.51
CA GLU A 443 -7.34 4.96 5.99
C GLU A 443 -7.69 6.40 5.58
N LYS A 444 -6.71 7.28 5.35
CA LYS A 444 -6.91 8.65 4.83
C LYS A 444 -7.68 8.72 3.50
N THR A 445 -7.67 7.63 2.72
CA THR A 445 -8.46 7.53 1.47
C THR A 445 -9.82 6.87 1.64
N LYS A 446 -10.06 6.19 2.76
CA LYS A 446 -11.32 5.51 3.08
C LYS A 446 -12.27 6.41 3.87
N TYR A 447 -11.74 7.40 4.58
CA TYR A 447 -12.51 8.42 5.29
C TYR A 447 -12.29 9.78 4.62
N GLU A 448 -13.29 10.27 3.89
CA GLU A 448 -13.20 11.52 3.12
C GLU A 448 -12.93 12.74 4.03
N ASP A 449 -11.99 13.59 3.62
CA ASP A 449 -11.48 14.75 4.36
C ASP A 449 -10.99 14.45 5.80
N SER A 450 -10.66 13.19 6.11
CA SER A 450 -10.24 12.80 7.47
C SER A 450 -8.94 13.46 7.93
N ASP A 451 -8.13 14.00 7.01
CA ASP A 451 -6.97 14.83 7.30
C ASP A 451 -7.38 16.25 7.73
N ALA A 452 -8.21 16.94 6.95
CA ALA A 452 -8.66 18.29 7.28
C ALA A 452 -9.60 18.32 8.50
N LYS A 453 -10.47 17.31 8.64
CA LYS A 453 -11.45 17.14 9.74
C LYS A 453 -10.92 16.28 10.89
N TRP A 454 -9.61 16.03 10.96
CA TRP A 454 -9.02 15.06 11.89
C TRP A 454 -9.48 15.28 13.34
N LYS A 455 -9.53 16.53 13.82
CA LYS A 455 -9.96 16.89 15.19
C LYS A 455 -11.34 16.34 15.58
N GLU A 456 -12.29 16.27 14.65
CA GLU A 456 -13.64 15.75 14.89
C GLU A 456 -13.64 14.22 15.01
N LEU A 457 -12.73 13.57 14.28
CA LEU A 457 -12.63 12.12 14.12
C LEU A 457 -11.64 11.47 15.11
N ASP A 458 -10.70 12.26 15.65
CA ASP A 458 -9.58 11.76 16.44
C ASP A 458 -10.01 11.07 17.73
N SER A 459 -11.10 11.53 18.36
CA SER A 459 -11.68 10.91 19.57
C SER A 459 -12.19 9.48 19.37
N LYS A 460 -12.36 9.02 18.12
CA LYS A 460 -12.88 7.69 17.77
C LYS A 460 -11.88 6.85 16.97
N TYR A 461 -11.06 7.47 16.12
CA TYR A 461 -10.18 6.76 15.19
C TYR A 461 -8.69 7.09 15.37
N HIS A 462 -8.35 8.07 16.21
CA HIS A 462 -6.97 8.49 16.49
C HIS A 462 -6.12 8.72 15.23
N PHE A 463 -6.73 9.33 14.20
CA PHE A 463 -6.10 9.56 12.90
C PHE A 463 -4.85 10.44 12.98
N SER A 464 -4.72 11.31 14.00
CA SER A 464 -3.47 12.02 14.28
C SER A 464 -2.31 11.05 14.49
N CYS A 465 -2.50 10.00 15.31
CA CYS A 465 -1.52 8.94 15.49
C CYS A 465 -1.30 8.13 14.21
N GLN A 466 -2.40 7.74 13.53
CA GLN A 466 -2.32 6.89 12.34
C GLN A 466 -1.55 7.55 11.20
N PHE A 467 -1.94 8.76 10.79
CA PHE A 467 -1.30 9.43 9.65
C PHE A 467 0.15 9.84 9.96
N THR A 468 0.45 10.17 11.21
CA THR A 468 1.84 10.37 11.66
C THR A 468 2.65 9.06 11.59
N ALA A 469 2.11 7.92 12.03
CA ALA A 469 2.77 6.62 11.93
C ALA A 469 3.00 6.19 10.47
N ASP A 470 1.99 6.38 9.61
CA ASP A 470 2.07 6.13 8.17
C ASP A 470 3.20 6.96 7.53
N MET A 471 3.25 8.27 7.78
CA MET A 471 4.30 9.15 7.24
C MET A 471 5.71 8.81 7.72
N ILE A 472 5.84 8.37 8.97
CA ILE A 472 7.10 7.85 9.53
C ILE A 472 7.53 6.59 8.77
N ALA A 473 6.65 5.59 8.65
CA ALA A 473 7.02 4.30 8.09
C ALA A 473 7.21 4.32 6.56
N MET A 474 6.41 5.09 5.82
CA MET A 474 6.63 5.30 4.37
C MET A 474 8.02 5.90 4.09
N ASN A 475 8.48 6.80 4.95
CA ASN A 475 9.77 7.45 4.78
C ASN A 475 10.94 6.63 5.35
N ALA A 476 10.72 5.82 6.39
CA ALA A 476 11.70 4.89 6.93
C ALA A 476 11.96 3.67 6.03
N ALA A 477 10.95 3.19 5.29
CA ALA A 477 11.04 2.00 4.46
C ALA A 477 12.18 2.09 3.41
N ASP A 478 12.99 1.03 3.30
CA ASP A 478 13.98 0.89 2.22
C ASP A 478 13.28 0.54 0.90
N PHE A 479 12.21 -0.27 0.96
CA PHE A 479 11.27 -0.51 -0.14
C PHE A 479 9.83 -0.66 0.34
N ILE A 480 8.88 -0.33 -0.53
CA ILE A 480 7.44 -0.45 -0.30
C ILE A 480 6.87 -1.43 -1.31
N ILE A 481 6.16 -2.45 -0.84
CA ILE A 481 5.38 -3.36 -1.68
C ILE A 481 3.92 -2.88 -1.72
N THR A 482 3.38 -2.85 -2.93
CA THR A 482 1.97 -2.59 -3.24
C THR A 482 1.42 -3.69 -4.12
N SER A 483 0.11 -3.93 -4.06
CA SER A 483 -0.54 -4.97 -4.87
C SER A 483 -0.82 -4.50 -6.30
N THR A 484 -0.99 -3.18 -6.51
CA THR A 484 -1.41 -2.55 -7.77
C THR A 484 -0.73 -1.20 -7.99
N TYR A 485 -0.68 -0.74 -9.24
CA TYR A 485 -0.34 0.65 -9.58
C TYR A 485 -1.37 1.62 -8.98
N GLN A 486 -2.65 1.25 -9.01
CA GLN A 486 -3.76 2.01 -8.42
C GLN A 486 -3.51 2.35 -6.93
N GLU A 487 -2.91 1.44 -6.16
CA GLU A 487 -2.54 1.69 -4.76
C GLU A 487 -1.53 2.85 -4.63
N ILE A 488 -0.55 2.93 -5.53
CA ILE A 488 0.48 3.98 -5.51
C ILE A 488 -0.07 5.30 -6.05
N ALA A 489 -0.46 5.31 -7.33
CA ALA A 489 -0.73 6.50 -8.13
C ALA A 489 -2.08 6.46 -8.85
N GLY A 490 -2.98 5.58 -8.43
CA GLY A 490 -4.39 5.61 -8.85
C GLY A 490 -4.58 5.41 -10.34
N SER A 491 -5.62 6.04 -10.85
CA SER A 491 -5.96 6.05 -12.27
C SER A 491 -5.59 7.41 -12.88
N LYS A 492 -5.96 7.61 -14.15
CA LYS A 492 -5.87 8.93 -14.77
C LYS A 492 -6.71 9.97 -14.02
N ASP A 493 -7.92 9.60 -13.59
CA ASP A 493 -8.93 10.55 -13.13
C ASP A 493 -9.05 10.61 -11.59
N ARG A 494 -8.55 9.59 -10.87
CA ARG A 494 -8.53 9.52 -9.40
C ARG A 494 -7.11 9.28 -8.86
N PRO A 495 -6.65 9.99 -7.81
CA PRO A 495 -5.34 9.79 -7.21
C PRO A 495 -5.20 8.45 -6.49
N GLY A 496 -3.96 7.99 -6.37
CA GLY A 496 -3.62 6.77 -5.62
C GLY A 496 -3.72 6.92 -4.11
N GLN A 497 -3.68 5.79 -3.39
CA GLN A 497 -3.68 5.80 -1.93
C GLN A 497 -2.44 6.51 -1.40
N TYR A 498 -1.24 6.10 -1.84
CA TYR A 498 0.01 6.77 -1.46
C TYR A 498 0.09 8.20 -2.02
N GLU A 499 -0.35 8.42 -3.27
CA GLU A 499 -0.37 9.76 -3.87
C GLU A 499 -1.18 10.78 -3.06
N SER A 500 -2.29 10.37 -2.44
CA SER A 500 -3.07 11.26 -1.57
C SER A 500 -2.32 11.75 -0.31
N HIS A 501 -1.17 11.15 0.00
CA HIS A 501 -0.27 11.55 1.08
C HIS A 501 0.94 12.35 0.58
N ALA A 502 1.03 12.65 -0.73
CA ALA A 502 2.10 13.47 -1.28
C ALA A 502 2.09 14.89 -0.70
N ALA A 503 0.89 15.46 -0.57
CA ALA A 503 0.65 16.71 0.13
C ALA A 503 -0.71 16.69 0.84
N PHE A 504 -0.75 17.01 2.13
CA PHE A 504 -1.98 17.14 2.91
C PHE A 504 -1.73 17.94 4.19
N THR A 505 -2.79 18.27 4.93
CA THR A 505 -2.70 19.06 6.16
C THR A 505 -3.63 18.51 7.24
N MET A 506 -3.17 18.57 8.48
CA MET A 506 -3.95 18.37 9.69
C MET A 506 -4.01 19.71 10.43
N PRO A 507 -5.05 20.54 10.19
CA PRO A 507 -5.10 21.91 10.72
C PRO A 507 -4.97 21.94 12.24
N GLY A 508 -4.06 22.76 12.76
CA GLY A 508 -3.71 22.82 14.18
C GLY A 508 -2.71 21.77 14.69
N LEU A 509 -2.11 20.98 13.80
CA LEU A 509 -1.08 19.98 14.15
C LEU A 509 0.18 20.08 13.26
N CYS A 510 0.04 19.83 11.95
CA CYS A 510 1.13 19.96 10.97
C CYS A 510 0.61 19.96 9.53
N ARG A 511 1.46 20.45 8.61
CA ARG A 511 1.23 20.49 7.16
C ARG A 511 2.30 19.67 6.45
N PHE A 512 1.92 18.64 5.71
CA PHE A 512 2.85 17.88 4.86
C PHE A 512 2.88 18.51 3.47
N VAL A 513 3.91 19.32 3.20
CA VAL A 513 4.13 19.91 1.87
C VAL A 513 4.81 18.94 0.90
N SER A 514 5.47 17.92 1.45
CA SER A 514 6.06 16.80 0.71
C SER A 514 6.16 15.58 1.64
N GLY A 515 5.06 14.82 1.71
CA GLY A 515 4.94 13.62 2.55
C GLY A 515 5.60 12.39 1.93
N ILE A 516 5.22 12.05 0.70
CA ILE A 516 5.76 10.92 -0.08
C ILE A 516 5.72 11.24 -1.58
N SER A 517 6.62 10.67 -2.38
CA SER A 517 6.59 10.80 -3.84
C SER A 517 6.28 9.45 -4.49
N VAL A 518 5.26 9.38 -5.34
CA VAL A 518 4.94 8.17 -6.13
C VAL A 518 6.07 7.78 -7.10
N PHE A 519 6.98 8.72 -7.38
CA PHE A 519 8.17 8.52 -8.20
C PHE A 519 9.40 8.02 -7.41
N ASP A 520 9.27 7.82 -6.09
CA ASP A 520 10.37 7.29 -5.27
C ASP A 520 10.68 5.84 -5.70
N PRO A 521 11.95 5.51 -6.05
CA PRO A 521 12.34 4.18 -6.48
C PRO A 521 12.25 3.12 -5.37
N LYS A 522 11.77 3.44 -4.16
CA LYS A 522 11.34 2.46 -3.17
C LYS A 522 10.03 1.73 -3.53
N PHE A 523 9.17 2.31 -4.36
CA PHE A 523 7.85 1.73 -4.69
C PHE A 523 7.93 0.56 -5.68
N ASN A 524 7.38 -0.58 -5.28
CA ASN A 524 7.33 -1.79 -6.09
C ASN A 524 5.93 -2.39 -6.09
N ILE A 525 5.40 -2.66 -7.29
CA ILE A 525 4.20 -3.47 -7.46
C ILE A 525 4.66 -4.93 -7.40
N CYS A 526 4.22 -5.65 -6.38
CA CYS A 526 4.48 -7.07 -6.18
C CYS A 526 3.15 -7.72 -5.81
N SER A 527 2.33 -7.99 -6.83
CA SER A 527 0.98 -8.49 -6.65
C SER A 527 0.97 -9.88 -6.01
N PRO A 528 0.08 -10.16 -5.03
CA PRO A 528 -0.08 -11.49 -4.47
C PRO A 528 -0.76 -12.45 -5.47
N GLY A 529 -0.74 -13.74 -5.15
CA GLY A 529 -1.48 -14.77 -5.88
C GLY A 529 -2.68 -15.31 -5.11
N ALA A 530 -3.21 -16.44 -5.58
CA ALA A 530 -4.09 -17.30 -4.82
C ALA A 530 -3.37 -18.61 -4.44
N ASP A 531 -3.82 -19.27 -3.38
CA ASP A 531 -3.30 -20.57 -2.94
C ASP A 531 -3.56 -21.64 -4.02
N GLN A 532 -2.51 -22.05 -4.73
CA GLN A 532 -2.60 -23.00 -5.85
C GLN A 532 -2.89 -24.44 -5.42
N SER A 533 -2.90 -24.74 -4.12
CA SER A 533 -3.45 -26.00 -3.60
C SER A 533 -4.98 -26.00 -3.59
N VAL A 534 -5.59 -24.82 -3.45
CA VAL A 534 -7.05 -24.60 -3.39
C VAL A 534 -7.61 -24.26 -4.78
N TYR A 535 -6.97 -23.31 -5.47
CA TYR A 535 -7.42 -22.74 -6.75
C TYR A 535 -6.47 -23.18 -7.86
N PHE A 536 -6.94 -24.10 -8.70
CA PHE A 536 -6.16 -24.71 -9.79
C PHE A 536 -7.07 -25.04 -10.98
N PRO A 537 -6.51 -25.19 -12.20
CA PRO A 537 -7.27 -25.39 -13.43
C PRO A 537 -8.33 -26.50 -13.36
N TYR A 538 -9.55 -26.21 -13.82
CA TYR A 538 -10.65 -27.18 -13.88
C TYR A 538 -10.38 -28.44 -14.73
N ILE A 539 -9.35 -28.37 -15.60
CA ILE A 539 -8.85 -29.45 -16.46
C ILE A 539 -8.01 -30.50 -15.71
N GLU A 540 -7.46 -30.19 -14.53
CA GLU A 540 -6.66 -31.13 -13.74
C GLU A 540 -7.58 -32.14 -13.00
N LYS A 541 -8.21 -33.04 -13.77
CA LYS A 541 -9.24 -33.97 -13.28
C LYS A 541 -8.76 -34.84 -12.10
N GLN A 542 -7.48 -35.20 -12.07
CA GLN A 542 -6.84 -35.96 -10.99
C GLN A 542 -6.76 -35.24 -9.63
N ARG A 543 -6.93 -33.91 -9.59
CA ARG A 543 -6.91 -33.10 -8.34
C ARG A 543 -8.31 -32.66 -7.89
N ARG A 544 -9.35 -32.91 -8.68
CA ARG A 544 -10.72 -32.43 -8.41
C ARG A 544 -11.24 -33.01 -7.10
N LEU A 545 -11.87 -32.15 -6.29
CA LEU A 545 -12.39 -32.51 -4.98
C LEU A 545 -13.80 -33.09 -5.12
N THR A 546 -13.90 -34.26 -5.75
CA THR A 546 -15.18 -34.90 -6.14
C THR A 546 -16.10 -35.22 -4.96
N SER A 547 -15.55 -35.34 -3.74
CA SER A 547 -16.33 -35.45 -2.50
C SER A 547 -17.27 -34.26 -2.24
N PHE A 548 -16.97 -33.07 -2.76
CA PHE A 548 -17.86 -31.91 -2.66
C PHE A 548 -18.94 -31.86 -3.74
N HIS A 549 -18.89 -32.71 -4.78
CA HIS A 549 -19.84 -32.63 -5.92
C HIS A 549 -21.30 -32.77 -5.50
N PRO A 550 -21.71 -33.73 -4.63
CA PRO A 550 -23.11 -33.82 -4.19
C PRO A 550 -23.60 -32.55 -3.47
N ALA A 551 -22.75 -31.96 -2.62
CA ALA A 551 -23.09 -30.72 -1.90
C ALA A 551 -23.16 -29.51 -2.85
N ILE A 552 -22.29 -29.44 -3.86
CA ILE A 552 -22.31 -28.38 -4.89
C ILE A 552 -23.52 -28.54 -5.82
N GLU A 553 -23.90 -29.76 -6.19
CA GLU A 553 -25.11 -30.03 -6.98
C GLU A 553 -26.39 -29.65 -6.22
N GLU A 554 -26.49 -29.96 -4.93
CA GLU A 554 -27.57 -29.47 -4.07
C GLU A 554 -27.57 -27.93 -4.04
N LEU A 555 -26.43 -27.32 -3.72
CA LEU A 555 -26.25 -25.88 -3.61
C LEU A 555 -26.63 -25.12 -4.88
N LEU A 556 -26.37 -25.68 -6.08
CA LEU A 556 -26.71 -25.07 -7.36
C LEU A 556 -28.11 -25.41 -7.88
N TYR A 557 -28.60 -26.64 -7.67
CA TYR A 557 -29.67 -27.20 -8.49
C TYR A 557 -30.86 -27.84 -7.75
N LYS A 558 -30.88 -27.85 -6.41
CA LYS A 558 -32.08 -28.19 -5.62
C LYS A 558 -33.15 -27.10 -5.79
N ASP A 559 -34.41 -27.46 -5.94
CA ASP A 559 -35.51 -26.52 -6.25
C ASP A 559 -36.11 -25.81 -5.03
N GLU A 560 -35.84 -26.29 -3.82
CA GLU A 560 -36.29 -25.69 -2.56
C GLU A 560 -35.43 -24.48 -2.12
N ASP A 561 -36.07 -23.46 -1.53
CA ASP A 561 -35.40 -22.36 -0.83
C ASP A 561 -35.04 -22.79 0.61
N ASN A 562 -33.84 -22.48 1.11
CA ASN A 562 -33.41 -22.79 2.48
C ASN A 562 -32.41 -21.76 3.04
N ASN A 563 -31.70 -22.10 4.12
CA ASN A 563 -30.74 -21.22 4.79
C ASN A 563 -29.39 -21.04 4.04
N GLU A 564 -29.10 -21.87 3.03
CA GLU A 564 -27.89 -21.81 2.19
C GLU A 564 -28.15 -21.28 0.77
N HIS A 565 -29.36 -21.46 0.22
CA HIS A 565 -29.72 -20.99 -1.13
C HIS A 565 -31.19 -20.55 -1.30
N PHE A 566 -31.40 -19.54 -2.16
CA PHE A 566 -32.68 -18.94 -2.55
C PHE A 566 -32.79 -18.80 -4.07
N GLY A 567 -34.00 -18.99 -4.62
CA GLY A 567 -34.23 -19.13 -6.05
C GLY A 567 -33.76 -20.49 -6.57
N TYR A 568 -34.07 -20.83 -7.82
CA TYR A 568 -33.72 -22.12 -8.44
C TYR A 568 -33.39 -21.94 -9.92
N LEU A 569 -32.66 -22.92 -10.48
CA LEU A 569 -32.31 -22.97 -11.90
C LEU A 569 -33.15 -24.01 -12.63
N ALA A 570 -34.04 -23.57 -13.53
CA ALA A 570 -34.96 -24.45 -14.25
C ALA A 570 -34.25 -25.26 -15.35
N ASP A 571 -33.30 -24.65 -16.05
CA ASP A 571 -32.47 -25.31 -17.06
C ASP A 571 -31.05 -25.53 -16.53
N LYS A 572 -30.78 -26.74 -16.05
CA LYS A 572 -29.49 -27.15 -15.50
C LYS A 572 -28.37 -27.30 -16.55
N LYS A 573 -28.70 -27.20 -17.86
CA LYS A 573 -27.73 -27.33 -18.97
C LYS A 573 -27.17 -25.99 -19.45
N LYS A 574 -27.78 -24.86 -19.06
CA LYS A 574 -27.25 -23.54 -19.39
C LYS A 574 -25.92 -23.29 -18.67
N PRO A 575 -24.94 -22.64 -19.33
CA PRO A 575 -23.78 -22.10 -18.65
C PRO A 575 -24.18 -21.12 -17.53
N ILE A 576 -23.31 -21.00 -16.53
CA ILE A 576 -23.54 -20.15 -15.37
C ILE A 576 -22.68 -18.89 -15.43
N ILE A 577 -23.30 -17.72 -15.30
CA ILE A 577 -22.63 -16.52 -14.78
C ILE A 577 -22.49 -16.69 -13.28
N PHE A 578 -21.26 -16.67 -12.78
CA PHE A 578 -20.95 -16.77 -11.36
C PHE A 578 -20.40 -15.45 -10.82
N SER A 579 -20.84 -15.03 -9.64
CA SER A 579 -20.23 -13.95 -8.87
C SER A 579 -20.17 -14.32 -7.40
N MET A 580 -19.07 -13.99 -6.74
CA MET A 580 -18.88 -14.21 -5.31
C MET A 580 -18.24 -12.99 -4.67
N ALA A 581 -18.92 -12.39 -3.69
CA ALA A 581 -18.46 -11.21 -2.96
C ALA A 581 -19.24 -11.05 -1.65
N ARG A 582 -18.85 -10.07 -0.82
CA ARG A 582 -19.75 -9.54 0.21
C ARG A 582 -20.92 -8.80 -0.45
N LEU A 583 -22.05 -8.72 0.23
CA LEU A 583 -23.21 -7.96 -0.22
C LEU A 583 -23.15 -6.53 0.33
N ASP A 584 -22.42 -5.66 -0.35
CA ASP A 584 -22.30 -4.23 -0.04
C ASP A 584 -22.47 -3.36 -1.30
N THR A 585 -22.72 -2.06 -1.12
CA THR A 585 -23.04 -1.14 -2.23
C THR A 585 -21.92 -1.06 -3.26
N VAL A 586 -20.66 -1.16 -2.82
CA VAL A 586 -19.47 -1.05 -3.67
C VAL A 586 -19.30 -2.32 -4.50
N LYS A 587 -19.54 -3.51 -3.93
CA LYS A 587 -19.48 -4.80 -4.66
C LYS A 587 -20.59 -4.97 -5.71
N ASN A 588 -21.70 -4.23 -5.59
CA ASN A 588 -22.68 -4.02 -6.67
C ASN A 588 -23.28 -5.31 -7.27
N ILE A 589 -23.48 -6.34 -6.44
CA ILE A 589 -24.11 -7.61 -6.84
C ILE A 589 -25.58 -7.40 -7.26
N THR A 590 -26.26 -6.43 -6.65
CA THR A 590 -27.59 -5.99 -7.10
C THR A 590 -27.56 -5.34 -8.48
N GLY A 591 -26.49 -4.60 -8.83
CA GLY A 591 -26.28 -4.05 -10.16
C GLY A 591 -26.23 -5.14 -11.22
N LEU A 592 -25.36 -6.14 -11.03
CA LEU A 592 -25.30 -7.32 -11.91
C LEU A 592 -26.65 -8.03 -12.05
N THR A 593 -27.37 -8.19 -10.94
CA THR A 593 -28.71 -8.80 -10.91
C THR A 593 -29.72 -7.97 -11.73
N GLU A 594 -29.65 -6.65 -11.67
CA GLU A 594 -30.46 -5.77 -12.51
C GLU A 594 -30.07 -5.86 -14.00
N TRP A 595 -28.78 -5.84 -14.33
CA TRP A 595 -28.29 -5.91 -15.71
C TRP A 595 -28.73 -7.23 -16.37
N TYR A 596 -28.58 -8.35 -15.65
CA TYR A 596 -29.08 -9.65 -16.08
C TYR A 596 -30.60 -9.64 -16.24
N GLY A 597 -31.34 -9.09 -15.27
CA GLY A 597 -32.80 -9.06 -15.29
C GLY A 597 -33.40 -8.28 -16.46
N LYS A 598 -32.78 -7.14 -16.83
CA LYS A 598 -33.12 -6.33 -18.01
C LYS A 598 -32.79 -7.04 -19.32
N ASN A 599 -31.63 -7.69 -19.40
CA ASN A 599 -31.11 -8.22 -20.66
C ASN A 599 -31.68 -9.61 -21.00
N LYS A 600 -32.85 -9.63 -21.67
CA LYS A 600 -33.51 -10.87 -22.14
C LYS A 600 -32.61 -11.74 -23.04
N ARG A 601 -31.71 -11.13 -23.83
CA ARG A 601 -30.75 -11.87 -24.69
C ARG A 601 -29.80 -12.69 -23.82
N LEU A 602 -29.25 -12.08 -22.76
CA LEU A 602 -28.38 -12.75 -21.81
C LEU A 602 -29.11 -13.89 -21.05
N ARG A 603 -30.32 -13.61 -20.53
CA ARG A 603 -31.16 -14.61 -19.81
C ARG A 603 -31.49 -15.86 -20.62
N ASN A 604 -31.63 -15.71 -21.93
CA ASN A 604 -31.87 -16.84 -22.83
C ASN A 604 -30.64 -17.75 -22.98
N LEU A 605 -29.43 -17.20 -22.84
CA LEU A 605 -28.16 -17.92 -23.01
C LEU A 605 -27.71 -18.63 -21.74
N VAL A 606 -27.82 -17.98 -20.57
CA VAL A 606 -27.14 -18.40 -19.33
C VAL A 606 -27.99 -18.20 -18.08
N ASN A 607 -27.66 -18.95 -17.03
CA ASN A 607 -28.19 -18.79 -15.67
C ASN A 607 -27.33 -17.78 -14.88
N LEU A 608 -27.90 -17.16 -13.84
CA LEU A 608 -27.16 -16.31 -12.89
C LEU A 608 -27.03 -17.01 -11.53
N VAL A 609 -25.80 -17.13 -11.03
CA VAL A 609 -25.49 -17.63 -9.68
C VAL A 609 -24.68 -16.58 -8.93
N VAL A 610 -25.18 -16.14 -7.77
CA VAL A 610 -24.51 -15.13 -6.92
C VAL A 610 -24.33 -15.66 -5.51
N VAL A 611 -23.10 -15.63 -4.99
CA VAL A 611 -22.76 -15.93 -3.59
C VAL A 611 -22.52 -14.62 -2.88
N ALA A 612 -23.47 -14.17 -2.05
CA ALA A 612 -23.37 -12.87 -1.37
C ALA A 612 -24.29 -12.75 -0.14
N GLY A 613 -23.72 -12.45 1.03
CA GLY A 613 -24.46 -12.07 2.24
C GLY A 613 -25.47 -13.10 2.77
N PHE A 614 -26.55 -12.60 3.38
CA PHE A 614 -27.69 -13.37 3.88
C PHE A 614 -28.97 -13.08 3.07
N PHE A 615 -29.99 -13.95 3.16
CA PHE A 615 -31.29 -13.73 2.48
C PHE A 615 -32.28 -12.89 3.29
N ASP A 616 -32.16 -12.89 4.62
CA ASP A 616 -33.05 -12.17 5.53
C ASP A 616 -32.33 -10.95 6.11
N PRO A 617 -32.86 -9.72 5.95
CA PRO A 617 -32.29 -8.53 6.58
C PRO A 617 -32.13 -8.64 8.10
N SER A 618 -32.96 -9.44 8.79
CA SER A 618 -32.90 -9.60 10.25
C SER A 618 -31.61 -10.26 10.75
N ARG A 619 -30.91 -10.97 9.87
CA ARG A 619 -29.66 -11.69 10.18
C ARG A 619 -28.40 -10.83 10.06
N SER A 620 -28.50 -9.65 9.46
CA SER A 620 -27.39 -8.71 9.37
C SER A 620 -27.55 -7.57 10.37
N ASN A 621 -26.41 -7.10 10.90
CA ASN A 621 -26.33 -5.85 11.66
C ASN A 621 -25.78 -4.70 10.81
N ASP A 622 -25.40 -4.97 9.55
CA ASP A 622 -24.86 -3.97 8.64
C ASP A 622 -25.96 -3.29 7.81
N ARG A 623 -25.91 -1.96 7.72
CA ARG A 623 -26.98 -1.17 7.09
C ARG A 623 -26.95 -1.24 5.56
N GLU A 624 -25.77 -1.38 4.95
CA GLU A 624 -25.65 -1.53 3.50
C GLU A 624 -26.13 -2.92 3.09
N GLU A 625 -25.68 -3.97 3.79
CA GLU A 625 -26.15 -5.34 3.54
C GLU A 625 -27.66 -5.45 3.71
N ILE A 626 -28.25 -4.90 4.78
CA ILE A 626 -29.72 -4.83 4.96
C ILE A 626 -30.43 -4.16 3.77
N ALA A 627 -29.86 -3.10 3.20
CA ALA A 627 -30.45 -2.39 2.06
C ALA A 627 -30.29 -3.17 0.75
N GLU A 628 -29.11 -3.74 0.50
CA GLU A 628 -28.81 -4.54 -0.68
C GLU A 628 -29.58 -5.88 -0.68
N ILE A 629 -29.83 -6.51 0.48
CA ILE A 629 -30.73 -7.67 0.62
C ILE A 629 -32.15 -7.33 0.15
N LYS A 630 -32.71 -6.21 0.62
CA LYS A 630 -34.05 -5.75 0.22
C LYS A 630 -34.12 -5.47 -1.29
N LYS A 631 -33.06 -4.88 -1.83
CA LYS A 631 -32.92 -4.58 -3.26
C LYS A 631 -32.77 -5.86 -4.09
N MET A 632 -32.02 -6.88 -3.62
CA MET A 632 -31.94 -8.20 -4.27
C MET A 632 -33.32 -8.83 -4.42
N HIS A 633 -34.11 -8.91 -3.34
CA HIS A 633 -35.49 -9.43 -3.39
C HIS A 633 -36.37 -8.64 -4.38
N ALA A 634 -36.36 -7.32 -4.29
CA ALA A 634 -37.15 -6.46 -5.17
C ALA A 634 -36.76 -6.61 -6.66
N LEU A 635 -35.48 -6.84 -6.97
CA LEU A 635 -35.00 -7.10 -8.33
C LEU A 635 -35.41 -8.49 -8.84
N ILE A 636 -35.33 -9.52 -7.99
CA ILE A 636 -35.75 -10.90 -8.31
C ILE A 636 -37.24 -10.95 -8.63
N GLU A 637 -38.06 -10.23 -7.86
CA GLU A 637 -39.50 -10.09 -8.10
C GLU A 637 -39.78 -9.28 -9.38
N LYS A 638 -39.27 -8.04 -9.46
CA LYS A 638 -39.47 -7.10 -10.59
C LYS A 638 -39.15 -7.72 -11.96
N TYR A 639 -38.08 -8.50 -12.05
CA TYR A 639 -37.65 -9.12 -13.32
C TYR A 639 -38.05 -10.59 -13.45
N GLN A 640 -38.81 -11.15 -12.50
CA GLN A 640 -39.26 -12.54 -12.46
C GLN A 640 -38.09 -13.51 -12.69
N LEU A 641 -37.12 -13.52 -11.77
CA LEU A 641 -35.85 -14.23 -11.94
C LEU A 641 -35.85 -15.68 -11.41
N LYS A 642 -36.85 -16.12 -10.63
CA LYS A 642 -36.95 -17.54 -10.22
C LYS A 642 -37.00 -18.45 -11.46
N GLY A 643 -36.27 -19.55 -11.43
CA GLY A 643 -35.99 -20.41 -12.59
C GLY A 643 -34.75 -20.01 -13.41
N GLN A 644 -34.17 -18.83 -13.18
CA GLN A 644 -33.00 -18.29 -13.88
C GLN A 644 -31.90 -17.77 -12.95
N ILE A 645 -32.22 -17.51 -11.67
CA ILE A 645 -31.28 -17.07 -10.64
C ILE A 645 -31.17 -18.08 -9.49
N ARG A 646 -29.93 -18.22 -8.97
CA ARG A 646 -29.61 -18.87 -7.71
C ARG A 646 -28.81 -17.89 -6.85
N TRP A 647 -29.34 -17.53 -5.69
CA TRP A 647 -28.66 -16.73 -4.70
C TRP A 647 -28.21 -17.64 -3.55
N ILE A 648 -26.92 -17.66 -3.27
CA ILE A 648 -26.27 -18.52 -2.28
C ILE A 648 -25.75 -17.65 -1.13
N ALA A 649 -25.87 -18.13 0.10
CA ALA A 649 -25.37 -17.46 1.30
C ALA A 649 -23.84 -17.46 1.33
N ALA A 650 -23.23 -16.50 2.04
CA ALA A 650 -21.78 -16.38 2.15
C ALA A 650 -21.08 -17.71 2.54
N GLN A 651 -20.05 -18.09 1.77
CA GLN A 651 -19.37 -19.38 1.90
C GLN A 651 -18.03 -19.24 2.62
N THR A 652 -17.77 -20.06 3.64
CA THR A 652 -16.56 -19.98 4.50
C THR A 652 -15.50 -21.05 4.19
N ASP A 653 -15.86 -22.17 3.56
CA ASP A 653 -14.91 -23.22 3.18
C ASP A 653 -14.24 -22.91 1.84
N ARG A 654 -12.96 -22.51 1.89
CA ARG A 654 -12.14 -22.20 0.71
C ARG A 654 -11.96 -23.40 -0.23
N TYR A 655 -11.95 -24.64 0.26
CA TYR A 655 -11.80 -25.83 -0.59
C TYR A 655 -13.09 -26.13 -1.35
N ARG A 656 -14.25 -26.02 -0.70
CA ARG A 656 -15.57 -26.06 -1.37
C ARG A 656 -15.70 -24.94 -2.40
N ASN A 657 -15.25 -23.72 -2.09
CA ASN A 657 -15.26 -22.59 -3.00
C ASN A 657 -14.36 -22.81 -4.24
N GLY A 658 -13.14 -23.32 -4.06
CA GLY A 658 -12.25 -23.67 -5.15
C GLY A 658 -12.86 -24.72 -6.09
N GLU A 659 -13.53 -25.73 -5.53
CA GLU A 659 -14.24 -26.73 -6.34
C GLU A 659 -15.49 -26.16 -7.02
N LEU A 660 -16.23 -25.26 -6.37
CA LEU A 660 -17.36 -24.54 -6.96
C LEU A 660 -16.93 -23.77 -8.22
N TYR A 661 -15.85 -22.98 -8.16
CA TYR A 661 -15.29 -22.29 -9.33
C TYR A 661 -15.01 -23.27 -10.50
N ARG A 662 -14.44 -24.45 -10.21
CA ARG A 662 -14.15 -25.48 -11.23
C ARG A 662 -15.42 -26.14 -11.77
N CYS A 663 -16.44 -26.35 -10.94
CA CYS A 663 -17.76 -26.84 -11.39
C CYS A 663 -18.46 -25.81 -12.29
N ILE A 664 -18.35 -24.50 -12.03
CA ILE A 664 -18.84 -23.46 -12.95
C ILE A 664 -18.08 -23.52 -14.28
N ALA A 665 -16.75 -23.71 -14.26
CA ALA A 665 -15.95 -23.88 -15.48
C ALA A 665 -16.34 -25.12 -16.30
N ASP A 666 -16.74 -26.23 -15.66
CA ASP A 666 -17.29 -27.40 -16.37
C ASP A 666 -18.61 -27.07 -17.11
N THR A 667 -19.44 -26.13 -16.61
CA THR A 667 -20.64 -25.64 -17.34
C THR A 667 -20.32 -24.72 -18.53
N LYS A 668 -19.04 -24.41 -18.80
CA LYS A 668 -18.60 -23.35 -19.72
C LYS A 668 -19.16 -21.97 -19.34
N GLY A 669 -19.29 -21.73 -18.03
CA GLY A 669 -19.72 -20.47 -17.45
C GLY A 669 -18.67 -19.34 -17.54
N ALA A 670 -18.90 -18.25 -16.83
CA ALA A 670 -17.95 -17.14 -16.67
C ALA A 670 -18.06 -16.53 -15.27
N PHE A 671 -16.97 -15.96 -14.76
CA PHE A 671 -16.99 -15.13 -13.55
C PHE A 671 -17.30 -13.68 -13.91
N VAL A 672 -18.09 -12.99 -13.08
CA VAL A 672 -18.36 -11.55 -13.23
C VAL A 672 -18.11 -10.83 -11.91
N GLN A 673 -17.22 -9.83 -11.92
CA GLN A 673 -16.97 -8.92 -10.81
C GLN A 673 -17.52 -7.51 -11.19
N PRO A 674 -18.71 -7.12 -10.69
CA PRO A 674 -19.43 -5.93 -11.15
C PRO A 674 -19.21 -4.67 -10.30
N ALA A 675 -18.21 -4.64 -9.43
CA ALA A 675 -18.05 -3.59 -8.41
C ALA A 675 -17.92 -2.18 -9.01
N LEU A 676 -18.50 -1.19 -8.33
CA LEU A 676 -18.31 0.24 -8.64
C LEU A 676 -16.83 0.64 -8.57
N TYR A 677 -16.08 -0.04 -7.71
CA TYR A 677 -14.62 0.04 -7.59
C TYR A 677 -14.10 -1.21 -6.87
N GLU A 678 -12.99 -1.78 -7.33
CA GLU A 678 -12.32 -2.91 -6.68
C GLU A 678 -10.83 -2.58 -6.48
N ALA A 679 -10.33 -2.67 -5.25
CA ALA A 679 -8.96 -2.24 -4.94
C ALA A 679 -7.89 -3.18 -5.52
N PHE A 680 -8.20 -4.48 -5.56
CA PHE A 680 -7.35 -5.51 -6.17
C PHE A 680 -8.19 -6.57 -6.87
N GLY A 681 -9.03 -7.30 -6.11
CA GLY A 681 -9.92 -8.33 -6.65
C GLY A 681 -9.34 -9.75 -6.61
N LEU A 682 -9.08 -10.28 -5.41
CA LEU A 682 -8.63 -11.68 -5.23
C LEU A 682 -9.54 -12.68 -5.96
N THR A 683 -10.86 -12.47 -5.94
CA THR A 683 -11.83 -13.36 -6.61
C THR A 683 -11.68 -13.41 -8.13
N VAL A 684 -11.10 -12.37 -8.76
CA VAL A 684 -10.71 -12.37 -10.18
C VAL A 684 -9.56 -13.34 -10.41
N ILE A 685 -8.54 -13.31 -9.53
CA ILE A 685 -7.38 -14.22 -9.57
C ILE A 685 -7.77 -15.65 -9.22
N GLU A 686 -8.69 -15.87 -8.27
CA GLU A 686 -9.23 -17.19 -7.93
C GLU A 686 -9.98 -17.81 -9.12
N ALA A 687 -10.87 -17.05 -9.77
CA ALA A 687 -11.59 -17.47 -10.98
C ALA A 687 -10.63 -17.81 -12.13
N MET A 688 -9.67 -16.92 -12.42
CA MET A 688 -8.69 -17.12 -13.48
C MET A 688 -7.76 -18.32 -13.19
N ASN A 689 -7.31 -18.54 -11.94
CA ASN A 689 -6.56 -19.74 -11.53
C ASN A 689 -7.36 -21.04 -11.75
N CYS A 690 -8.70 -20.99 -11.63
CA CYS A 690 -9.55 -22.14 -11.91
C CYS A 690 -9.79 -22.37 -13.42
N GLY A 691 -9.31 -21.46 -14.28
CA GLY A 691 -9.56 -21.47 -15.72
C GLY A 691 -10.96 -21.00 -16.10
N LEU A 692 -11.63 -20.23 -15.24
CA LEU A 692 -12.93 -19.64 -15.52
C LEU A 692 -12.73 -18.27 -16.21
N PRO A 693 -13.23 -18.03 -17.44
CA PRO A 693 -13.15 -16.73 -18.08
C PRO A 693 -13.84 -15.64 -17.25
N THR A 694 -13.19 -14.48 -17.11
CA THR A 694 -13.62 -13.44 -16.17
C THR A 694 -13.94 -12.11 -16.86
N PHE A 695 -15.06 -11.53 -16.46
CA PHE A 695 -15.42 -10.12 -16.67
C PHE A 695 -15.21 -9.38 -15.35
N ALA A 696 -14.45 -8.29 -15.33
CA ALA A 696 -14.26 -7.50 -14.13
C ALA A 696 -14.35 -5.99 -14.38
N THR A 697 -14.70 -5.26 -13.33
CA THR A 697 -14.78 -3.79 -13.36
C THR A 697 -13.49 -3.15 -13.88
N ASN A 698 -13.62 -2.16 -14.75
CA ASN A 698 -12.52 -1.30 -15.19
C ASN A 698 -12.09 -0.26 -14.12
N GLN A 699 -12.74 -0.27 -12.95
CA GLN A 699 -12.48 0.66 -11.86
C GLN A 699 -11.59 0.03 -10.77
N GLY A 700 -10.29 0.27 -10.87
CA GLY A 700 -9.29 -0.13 -9.88
C GLY A 700 -8.46 -1.35 -10.29
N GLY A 701 -8.06 -2.18 -9.32
CA GLY A 701 -7.08 -3.26 -9.50
C GLY A 701 -7.37 -4.28 -10.60
N PRO A 702 -8.61 -4.72 -10.86
CA PRO A 702 -8.88 -5.66 -11.94
C PRO A 702 -8.53 -5.15 -13.33
N ALA A 703 -8.49 -3.82 -13.52
CA ALA A 703 -8.06 -3.17 -14.77
C ALA A 703 -6.56 -3.38 -15.08
N GLU A 704 -5.76 -3.79 -14.10
CA GLU A 704 -4.37 -4.20 -14.25
C GLU A 704 -4.22 -5.73 -14.39
N ILE A 705 -5.12 -6.50 -13.76
CA ILE A 705 -5.08 -7.97 -13.76
C ILE A 705 -5.46 -8.50 -15.15
N ILE A 706 -6.55 -7.99 -15.71
CA ILE A 706 -7.08 -8.42 -17.01
C ILE A 706 -6.45 -7.59 -18.14
N VAL A 707 -6.14 -8.28 -19.24
CA VAL A 707 -5.87 -7.65 -20.54
C VAL A 707 -7.13 -7.84 -21.37
N ASP A 708 -7.87 -6.74 -21.59
CA ASP A 708 -9.21 -6.76 -22.19
C ASP A 708 -9.21 -7.43 -23.56
N GLY A 709 -10.09 -8.42 -23.74
CA GLY A 709 -10.19 -9.24 -24.95
C GLY A 709 -9.12 -10.31 -25.12
N VAL A 710 -8.14 -10.40 -24.20
CA VAL A 710 -7.03 -11.37 -24.27
C VAL A 710 -7.09 -12.38 -23.13
N SER A 711 -7.05 -11.94 -21.87
CA SER A 711 -7.08 -12.83 -20.68
C SER A 711 -8.39 -12.76 -19.88
N GLY A 712 -9.31 -11.91 -20.33
CA GLY A 712 -10.63 -11.65 -19.74
C GLY A 712 -11.26 -10.43 -20.41
N PHE A 713 -12.26 -9.84 -19.77
CA PHE A 713 -12.90 -8.62 -20.26
C PHE A 713 -13.08 -7.56 -19.19
N HIS A 714 -12.99 -6.31 -19.59
CA HIS A 714 -13.37 -5.15 -18.78
C HIS A 714 -14.84 -4.79 -18.97
N ILE A 715 -15.53 -4.54 -17.87
CA ILE A 715 -16.91 -4.02 -17.82
C ILE A 715 -16.93 -2.68 -17.10
N ASP A 716 -17.79 -1.75 -17.54
CA ASP A 716 -17.99 -0.46 -16.87
C ASP A 716 -19.20 -0.58 -15.93
N PRO A 717 -19.01 -0.52 -14.60
CA PRO A 717 -20.10 -0.67 -13.64
C PRO A 717 -21.13 0.48 -13.72
N ASN A 718 -20.80 1.59 -14.37
CA ASN A 718 -21.71 2.71 -14.62
C ASN A 718 -22.55 2.52 -15.90
N ASN A 719 -22.21 1.52 -16.73
CA ASN A 719 -22.91 1.20 -17.98
C ASN A 719 -23.28 -0.30 -18.03
N GLY A 720 -24.31 -0.66 -17.29
CA GLY A 720 -24.82 -2.04 -17.20
C GLY A 720 -25.38 -2.60 -18.50
N ASP A 721 -25.86 -1.75 -19.40
CA ASP A 721 -26.39 -2.17 -20.70
C ASP A 721 -25.24 -2.54 -21.65
N GLU A 722 -24.14 -1.78 -21.68
CA GLU A 722 -22.91 -2.18 -22.39
C GLU A 722 -22.32 -3.46 -21.78
N SER A 723 -22.19 -3.50 -20.46
CA SER A 723 -21.58 -4.61 -19.73
C SER A 723 -22.34 -5.93 -19.94
N SER A 724 -23.67 -5.92 -19.83
CA SER A 724 -24.49 -7.12 -20.06
C SER A 724 -24.50 -7.55 -21.53
N ASN A 725 -24.41 -6.61 -22.48
CA ASN A 725 -24.29 -6.94 -23.90
C ASN A 725 -22.92 -7.56 -24.22
N LYS A 726 -21.82 -7.07 -23.64
CA LYS A 726 -20.49 -7.67 -23.79
C LYS A 726 -20.46 -9.12 -23.26
N ILE A 727 -21.11 -9.39 -22.13
CA ILE A 727 -21.24 -10.75 -21.58
C ILE A 727 -22.11 -11.63 -22.50
N ALA A 728 -23.22 -11.10 -23.06
CA ALA A 728 -24.06 -11.83 -24.00
C ALA A 728 -23.32 -12.17 -25.30
N ASP A 729 -22.58 -11.22 -25.86
CA ASP A 729 -21.77 -11.40 -27.08
C ASP A 729 -20.70 -12.49 -26.90
N PHE A 730 -20.10 -12.58 -25.71
CA PHE A 730 -19.19 -13.68 -25.37
C PHE A 730 -19.88 -15.04 -25.41
N PHE A 731 -21.00 -15.22 -24.71
CA PHE A 731 -21.72 -16.51 -24.72
C PHE A 731 -22.29 -16.87 -26.10
N GLU A 732 -22.70 -15.89 -26.90
CA GLU A 732 -23.07 -16.12 -28.31
C GLU A 732 -21.89 -16.59 -29.17
N LYS A 733 -20.70 -16.03 -28.96
CA LYS A 733 -19.47 -16.47 -29.64
C LYS A 733 -19.07 -17.87 -29.17
N SER A 734 -19.01 -18.13 -27.87
CA SER A 734 -18.70 -19.46 -27.30
C SER A 734 -19.69 -20.55 -27.70
N LYS A 735 -20.93 -20.19 -28.07
CA LYS A 735 -21.93 -21.12 -28.62
C LYS A 735 -21.72 -21.42 -30.11
N LYS A 736 -21.11 -20.49 -30.86
CA LYS A 736 -20.78 -20.65 -32.29
C LYS A 736 -19.42 -21.33 -32.50
N ASP A 737 -18.47 -21.05 -31.60
CA ASP A 737 -17.11 -21.57 -31.58
C ASP A 737 -16.80 -22.11 -30.17
N SER A 738 -16.69 -23.43 -30.08
CA SER A 738 -16.38 -24.13 -28.83
C SER A 738 -14.94 -23.94 -28.34
N GLU A 739 -14.01 -23.55 -29.22
CA GLU A 739 -12.63 -23.26 -28.84
C GLU A 739 -12.49 -21.86 -28.24
N TYR A 740 -13.31 -20.90 -28.65
CA TYR A 740 -13.28 -19.51 -28.14
C TYR A 740 -13.26 -19.41 -26.60
N TRP A 741 -14.09 -20.21 -25.92
CA TRP A 741 -14.11 -20.28 -24.46
C TRP A 741 -12.80 -20.86 -23.90
N ASN A 742 -12.28 -21.93 -24.51
CA ASN A 742 -11.05 -22.61 -24.07
C ASN A 742 -9.81 -21.73 -24.27
N ASN A 743 -9.77 -20.97 -25.37
CA ASN A 743 -8.67 -20.04 -25.67
C ASN A 743 -8.62 -18.90 -24.65
N LEU A 744 -9.77 -18.31 -24.28
CA LEU A 744 -9.85 -17.29 -23.24
C LEU A 744 -9.53 -17.85 -21.84
N SER A 745 -9.97 -19.07 -21.55
CA SER A 745 -9.62 -19.81 -20.32
C SER A 745 -8.10 -20.03 -20.20
N ALA A 746 -7.45 -20.49 -21.27
CA ALA A 746 -6.00 -20.71 -21.32
C ALA A 746 -5.21 -19.40 -21.20
N ALA A 747 -5.62 -18.33 -21.89
CA ALA A 747 -4.99 -17.02 -21.78
C ALA A 747 -5.17 -16.38 -20.39
N GLY A 748 -6.32 -16.61 -19.74
CA GLY A 748 -6.56 -16.26 -18.34
C GLY A 748 -5.59 -16.97 -17.40
N LEU A 749 -5.41 -18.28 -17.56
CA LEU A 749 -4.44 -19.07 -16.80
C LEU A 749 -3.00 -18.60 -17.02
N GLN A 750 -2.59 -18.39 -18.27
CA GLN A 750 -1.25 -17.89 -18.61
C GLN A 750 -0.96 -16.55 -17.93
N ARG A 751 -1.91 -15.60 -18.00
CA ARG A 751 -1.80 -14.29 -17.32
C ARG A 751 -1.54 -14.42 -15.82
N ILE A 752 -2.17 -15.39 -15.16
CA ILE A 752 -1.94 -15.65 -13.74
C ILE A 752 -0.54 -16.24 -13.51
N TYR A 753 -0.15 -17.28 -14.25
CA TYR A 753 1.16 -17.91 -14.08
C TYR A 753 2.33 -16.96 -14.38
N GLU A 754 2.14 -15.93 -15.21
CA GLU A 754 3.14 -14.90 -15.51
C GLU A 754 3.23 -13.76 -14.49
N CYS A 755 2.18 -13.49 -13.70
CA CYS A 755 2.08 -12.24 -12.92
C CYS A 755 1.52 -12.36 -11.49
N TYR A 756 0.66 -13.35 -11.21
CA TYR A 756 -0.18 -13.38 -10.00
C TYR A 756 -0.07 -14.73 -9.27
N THR A 757 1.16 -15.15 -8.96
CA THR A 757 1.44 -16.33 -8.14
C THR A 757 2.26 -15.97 -6.91
N TRP A 758 2.02 -16.69 -5.81
CA TRP A 758 2.81 -16.53 -4.58
C TRP A 758 4.30 -16.88 -4.77
N LYS A 759 4.63 -17.74 -5.73
CA LYS A 759 6.02 -18.04 -6.12
C LYS A 759 6.74 -16.83 -6.73
N ILE A 760 6.09 -16.15 -7.68
CA ILE A 760 6.62 -14.90 -8.26
C ILE A 760 6.75 -13.83 -7.17
N TYR A 761 5.73 -13.71 -6.31
CA TYR A 761 5.76 -12.79 -5.18
C TYR A 761 6.96 -13.05 -4.26
N ALA A 762 7.17 -14.30 -3.82
CA ALA A 762 8.25 -14.69 -2.92
C ALA A 762 9.62 -14.41 -3.54
N ASN A 763 9.83 -14.84 -4.79
CA ASN A 763 11.07 -14.61 -5.50
C ASN A 763 11.40 -13.11 -5.61
N LYS A 764 10.41 -12.30 -6.02
CA LYS A 764 10.57 -10.85 -6.17
C LYS A 764 10.80 -10.14 -4.84
N ALA A 765 10.03 -10.46 -3.79
CA ALA A 765 10.14 -9.84 -2.48
C ALA A 765 11.50 -10.10 -1.81
N LEU A 766 11.98 -11.35 -1.84
CA LEU A 766 13.27 -11.71 -1.26
C LEU A 766 14.44 -11.07 -2.05
N THR A 767 14.38 -11.07 -3.38
CA THR A 767 15.37 -10.39 -4.23
C THR A 767 15.37 -8.88 -4.01
N MET A 768 14.22 -8.24 -3.75
CA MET A 768 14.18 -6.83 -3.33
C MET A 768 14.89 -6.64 -1.98
N GLY A 769 14.64 -7.50 -0.98
CA GLY A 769 15.37 -7.47 0.29
C GLY A 769 16.89 -7.47 0.12
N SER A 770 17.41 -8.31 -0.79
CA SER A 770 18.83 -8.37 -1.15
C SER A 770 19.33 -7.08 -1.83
N ILE A 771 18.63 -6.59 -2.87
CA ILE A 771 19.05 -5.40 -3.66
C ILE A 771 18.97 -4.11 -2.84
N TYR A 772 17.86 -3.87 -2.14
CA TYR A 772 17.73 -2.70 -1.28
C TYR A 772 18.67 -2.80 -0.08
N GLY A 773 18.93 -4.02 0.44
CA GLY A 773 19.95 -4.27 1.45
C GLY A 773 21.34 -3.77 1.06
N PHE A 774 21.76 -4.02 -0.18
CA PHE A 774 23.00 -3.44 -0.75
C PHE A 774 22.86 -1.92 -1.01
N GLY A 775 21.74 -1.47 -1.56
CA GLY A 775 21.47 -0.07 -1.86
C GLY A 775 21.53 0.87 -0.63
N ARG A 776 21.17 0.36 0.55
CA ARG A 776 21.31 1.06 1.85
C ARG A 776 22.75 1.47 2.16
N GLN A 777 23.72 0.63 1.78
CA GLN A 777 25.14 0.91 1.97
C GLN A 777 25.61 2.01 1.02
N MET A 778 25.15 1.97 -0.24
CA MET A 778 25.49 2.93 -1.30
C MET A 778 24.86 4.33 -1.13
N ASN A 779 23.89 4.49 -0.23
CA ASN A 779 23.14 5.72 0.03
C ASN A 779 23.18 6.16 1.51
N ARG A 780 24.23 5.76 2.25
CA ARG A 780 24.33 5.87 3.72
C ARG A 780 24.06 7.28 4.27
N GLU A 781 24.62 8.33 3.67
CA GLU A 781 24.47 9.71 4.16
C GLU A 781 23.02 10.19 4.11
N GLN A 782 22.35 9.99 2.98
CA GLN A 782 20.94 10.33 2.81
C GLN A 782 20.05 9.56 3.79
N ARG A 783 20.33 8.25 3.97
CA ARG A 783 19.63 7.41 4.95
C ARG A 783 19.77 7.95 6.37
N LEU A 784 20.98 8.34 6.77
CA LEU A 784 21.24 8.91 8.10
C LEU A 784 20.53 10.24 8.30
N ALA A 785 20.58 11.16 7.33
CA ALA A 785 19.85 12.42 7.38
C ALA A 785 18.33 12.20 7.52
N LYS A 786 17.78 11.27 6.72
CA LYS A 786 16.35 10.91 6.75
C LYS A 786 15.95 10.29 8.08
N HIS A 787 16.76 9.40 8.65
CA HIS A 787 16.54 8.82 9.98
C HIS A 787 16.56 9.89 11.09
N ARG A 788 17.46 10.89 11.04
CA ARG A 788 17.47 11.96 12.04
C ARG A 788 16.20 12.84 12.00
N TYR A 789 15.68 13.11 10.80
CA TYR A 789 14.43 13.86 10.67
C TYR A 789 13.23 13.04 11.17
N ILE A 790 13.15 11.75 10.79
CA ILE A 790 12.15 10.80 11.30
C ILE A 790 12.23 10.68 12.83
N ASP A 791 13.43 10.63 13.41
CA ASP A 791 13.63 10.57 14.85
C ASP A 791 13.06 11.80 15.56
N THR A 792 13.35 13.01 15.08
CA THR A 792 12.79 14.24 15.64
C THR A 792 11.27 14.22 15.57
N PHE A 793 10.71 13.82 14.43
CA PHE A 793 9.26 13.76 14.23
C PHE A 793 8.58 12.69 15.11
N TYR A 794 9.15 11.50 15.21
CA TYR A 794 8.67 10.44 16.09
C TYR A 794 8.70 10.87 17.57
N ASN A 795 9.83 11.44 18.02
CA ASN A 795 10.03 11.80 19.41
C ASN A 795 9.19 12.99 19.89
N LEU A 796 9.00 13.99 19.03
CA LEU A 796 8.34 15.25 19.41
C LEU A 796 6.87 15.32 19.01
N GLN A 797 6.45 14.60 17.97
CA GLN A 797 5.03 14.52 17.56
C GLN A 797 4.41 13.16 17.93
N PHE A 798 4.83 12.05 17.30
CA PHE A 798 4.15 10.76 17.46
C PHE A 798 4.04 10.33 18.93
N ARG A 799 5.13 10.36 19.69
CA ARG A 799 5.14 10.02 21.13
C ARG A 799 4.18 10.87 21.97
N ASN A 800 3.90 12.11 21.58
CA ASN A 800 3.00 12.98 22.32
C ASN A 800 1.53 12.77 21.92
N LEU A 801 1.26 12.49 20.64
CA LEU A 801 -0.06 12.06 20.18
C LEU A 801 -0.46 10.71 20.81
N ALA A 802 0.43 9.71 20.79
CA ALA A 802 0.17 8.38 21.33
C ALA A 802 -0.14 8.38 22.84
N LYS A 803 0.43 9.31 23.63
CA LYS A 803 0.11 9.47 25.07
C LYS A 803 -1.32 9.97 25.33
N ASN A 804 -1.95 10.62 24.36
CA ASN A 804 -3.30 11.18 24.50
C ASN A 804 -4.39 10.15 24.15
N VAL A 805 -4.03 9.01 23.54
CA VAL A 805 -4.95 7.91 23.24
C VAL A 805 -5.31 7.19 24.55
N PRO A 806 -6.61 7.06 24.92
CA PRO A 806 -7.01 6.49 26.20
C PRO A 806 -6.63 5.01 26.37
N ILE A 807 -6.07 4.66 27.53
CA ILE A 807 -5.78 3.27 27.91
C ILE A 807 -6.94 2.74 28.77
N PRO A 808 -7.63 1.63 28.40
CA PRO A 808 -8.71 1.07 29.19
C PRO A 808 -8.30 0.75 30.63
N GLY A 809 -9.09 1.21 31.61
CA GLY A 809 -8.78 1.06 33.03
C GLY A 809 -7.77 2.08 33.59
N TYR A 810 -7.30 3.04 32.79
CA TYR A 810 -6.64 4.26 33.25
C TYR A 810 -7.59 5.45 33.06
N ALA A 811 -8.10 5.99 34.16
CA ALA A 811 -8.67 7.33 34.13
C ALA A 811 -7.51 8.34 34.03
N PRO A 812 -7.52 9.29 33.08
CA PRO A 812 -6.49 10.33 33.04
C PRO A 812 -6.56 11.13 34.35
N ALA A 813 -5.40 11.36 34.96
CA ALA A 813 -5.31 12.25 36.11
C ALA A 813 -5.81 13.63 35.69
N LYS A 814 -6.87 14.12 36.33
CA LYS A 814 -7.36 15.48 36.07
C LYS A 814 -6.19 16.46 36.30
N PRO A 815 -5.90 17.38 35.37
CA PRO A 815 -4.89 18.39 35.63
C PRO A 815 -5.29 19.17 36.87
N SER A 816 -4.37 19.27 37.83
CA SER A 816 -4.59 20.05 39.04
C SER A 816 -4.84 21.50 38.63
N THR A 817 -6.06 21.99 38.84
CA THR A 817 -6.40 23.39 38.61
C THR A 817 -5.65 24.26 39.60
N THR A 818 -4.48 24.76 39.21
CA THR A 818 -3.79 25.83 39.93
C THR A 818 -4.67 27.07 39.85
N THR A 819 -5.33 27.40 40.96
CA THR A 819 -6.31 28.49 41.02
C THR A 819 -5.62 29.83 40.81
N ILE A 820 -5.67 30.38 39.60
CA ILE A 820 -5.28 31.78 39.35
C ILE A 820 -6.38 32.68 39.93
N THR A 821 -6.19 33.13 41.16
CA THR A 821 -7.04 34.15 41.79
C THR A 821 -6.87 35.49 41.07
N LYS A 822 -7.92 35.92 40.35
CA LYS A 822 -8.05 37.33 39.92
C LYS A 822 -8.27 38.24 41.14
N PRO A 823 -7.83 39.51 41.10
CA PRO A 823 -8.13 40.48 42.16
C PRO A 823 -9.65 40.74 42.27
N LYS A 824 -10.17 40.90 43.49
CA LYS A 824 -11.55 41.35 43.73
C LYS A 824 -11.61 42.86 43.77
N GLU A 825 -12.52 43.45 43.00
CA GLU A 825 -13.01 44.81 43.27
C GLU A 825 -13.90 44.81 44.54
N GLN A 826 -13.94 45.96 45.21
CA GLN A 826 -14.64 46.15 46.47
C GLN A 826 -16.13 46.42 46.24
N ALA A 827 -16.98 45.80 47.06
CA ALA A 827 -18.36 46.23 47.31
C ALA A 827 -18.60 46.27 48.82
N GLY A 828 -19.34 47.29 49.27
CA GLY A 828 -19.52 47.64 50.69
C GLY A 828 -20.38 46.65 51.51
N PRO A 829 -20.44 46.84 52.84
CA PRO A 829 -20.83 45.79 53.78
C PRO A 829 -22.32 45.77 54.15
N SER A 830 -22.80 44.60 54.57
CA SER A 830 -23.82 44.50 55.62
C SER A 830 -23.58 43.25 56.48
N GLU A 831 -24.00 43.33 57.74
CA GLU A 831 -23.78 42.38 58.82
C GLU A 831 -24.67 41.10 58.64
N ALA A 832 -24.64 40.02 59.43
CA ALA A 832 -24.21 39.90 60.83
C ALA A 832 -23.98 38.44 61.30
N ILE A 833 -23.13 38.30 62.34
CA ILE A 833 -23.24 37.37 63.49
C ILE A 833 -23.32 35.85 63.24
N THR A 834 -22.31 35.13 63.74
CA THR A 834 -22.53 34.04 64.73
C THR A 834 -21.28 33.82 65.60
N LYS A 835 -21.47 33.43 66.87
CA LYS A 835 -20.40 33.26 67.87
C LYS A 835 -19.81 31.83 67.87
N PRO A 836 -18.57 31.64 68.40
CA PRO A 836 -17.81 30.39 68.37
C PRO A 836 -17.87 29.62 69.72
N GLN A 837 -17.17 28.47 69.81
CA GLN A 837 -16.33 28.02 70.94
C GLN A 837 -15.59 26.70 70.55
N GLU A 838 -14.25 26.62 70.61
CA GLU A 838 -13.38 25.99 71.66
C GLU A 838 -13.15 24.47 71.44
N LEU A 839 -11.99 23.82 71.68
CA LEU A 839 -10.64 24.18 72.19
C LEU A 839 -9.53 23.25 71.55
N PRO A 840 -8.22 23.54 71.70
CA PRO A 840 -7.04 22.81 71.14
C PRO A 840 -6.43 21.83 72.19
N PRO A 841 -5.12 21.40 72.21
CA PRO A 841 -3.96 21.53 71.30
C PRO A 841 -3.38 20.14 70.90
N SER A 842 -2.12 19.88 70.48
CA SER A 842 -0.84 20.62 70.24
C SER A 842 -0.10 19.98 69.03
N SER A 843 1.18 20.15 68.65
CA SER A 843 2.40 20.89 69.12
C SER A 843 3.39 20.99 67.92
N ALA A 844 4.57 21.63 68.05
CA ALA A 844 5.54 21.82 66.95
C ALA A 844 6.99 21.38 67.27
N HIS A 845 7.80 21.10 66.25
CA HIS A 845 9.28 21.17 66.31
C HIS A 845 9.92 21.60 64.97
N LYS A 846 11.10 22.24 65.06
CA LYS A 846 11.91 22.85 63.97
C LYS A 846 12.83 21.80 63.28
N VAL A 847 13.54 22.08 62.19
CA VAL A 847 14.87 22.75 62.12
C VAL A 847 15.24 23.19 60.67
N LYS A 848 16.21 24.12 60.54
CA LYS A 848 16.66 24.87 59.35
C LYS A 848 17.73 24.16 58.47
N SER A 849 17.95 24.69 57.26
CA SER A 849 19.29 24.87 56.63
C SER A 849 19.32 26.10 55.69
N GLN A 850 20.51 26.59 55.29
CA GLN A 850 20.76 27.94 54.75
C GLN A 850 21.14 28.02 53.25
N GLU A 851 21.06 29.26 52.73
CA GLU A 851 21.46 29.72 51.39
C GLU A 851 22.98 29.97 51.24
N LEU A 852 23.46 30.11 49.99
CA LEU A 852 24.37 31.20 49.60
C LEU A 852 24.37 31.42 48.07
N ASN A 853 24.78 32.63 47.64
CA ASN A 853 24.38 33.26 46.37
C ASN A 853 25.62 33.74 45.56
N GLY A 854 25.48 34.00 44.24
CA GLY A 854 26.54 34.67 43.46
C GLY A 854 26.26 34.87 41.96
N GLN A 855 26.18 36.13 41.50
CA GLN A 855 26.11 36.57 40.10
C GLN A 855 27.38 37.37 39.72
N LEU A 856 27.72 37.46 38.41
CA LEU A 856 28.06 38.70 37.67
C LEU A 856 28.54 38.44 36.20
N THR A 857 28.55 39.50 35.38
CA THR A 857 28.77 39.58 33.91
C THR A 857 29.50 40.90 33.56
N PRO A 858 29.76 41.33 32.29
CA PRO A 858 30.25 40.68 31.06
C PRO A 858 31.38 41.48 30.31
N THR A 859 31.86 40.99 29.15
CA THR A 859 32.35 41.74 27.94
C THR A 859 32.56 40.76 26.75
N GLY A 860 32.88 41.09 25.49
CA GLY A 860 33.23 42.36 24.80
C GLY A 860 32.97 42.31 23.27
N LYS A 861 33.90 42.75 22.38
CA LYS A 861 33.75 42.74 20.89
C LYS A 861 35.07 42.66 20.09
N THR A 862 35.00 42.14 18.86
CA THR A 862 35.83 42.50 17.68
C THR A 862 35.06 42.10 16.38
N SER A 863 35.48 42.54 15.17
CA SER A 863 34.71 42.32 13.91
C SER A 863 35.54 42.61 12.63
N HIS A 864 35.29 41.90 11.51
CA HIS A 864 35.73 42.35 10.17
C HIS A 864 34.92 41.77 8.97
N GLN A 865 35.06 42.43 7.82
CA GLN A 865 34.43 42.20 6.51
C GLN A 865 35.57 42.09 5.44
N ALA A 866 35.39 41.81 4.15
CA ALA A 866 34.23 41.62 3.25
C ALA A 866 34.67 40.79 2.01
N HIS A 867 33.75 40.39 1.10
CA HIS A 867 33.83 40.70 -0.35
C HIS A 867 32.75 40.02 -1.23
N HIS A 868 32.12 40.82 -2.11
CA HIS A 868 31.45 40.34 -3.32
C HIS A 868 32.42 40.24 -4.51
N ARG A 869 32.24 39.23 -5.38
CA ARG A 869 32.45 39.34 -6.84
C ARG A 869 31.45 38.45 -7.57
N GLY A 870 30.74 39.01 -8.54
CA GLY A 870 30.02 38.25 -9.57
C GLY A 870 30.88 38.11 -10.83
N LEU A 871 30.59 37.10 -11.65
CA LEU A 871 31.20 36.91 -12.97
C LEU A 871 30.15 36.39 -13.95
N THR A 872 29.87 37.18 -14.98
CA THR A 872 29.12 36.80 -16.18
C THR A 872 30.08 36.27 -17.24
N CYS A 873 29.70 35.23 -17.98
CA CYS A 873 30.29 34.94 -19.29
C CYS A 873 29.28 34.19 -20.19
N THR A 874 29.35 34.44 -21.50
CA THR A 874 28.36 34.05 -22.51
C THR A 874 28.95 33.19 -23.63
N ALA A 875 28.14 32.26 -24.16
CA ALA A 875 28.24 31.69 -25.52
C ALA A 875 29.51 30.81 -25.83
N PRO A 876 29.53 30.00 -26.92
CA PRO A 876 28.58 29.94 -28.04
C PRO A 876 27.99 28.55 -28.39
N GLU A 877 27.06 28.58 -29.36
CA GLU A 877 26.53 27.43 -30.11
C GLU A 877 27.57 26.81 -31.06
N VAL A 878 27.34 25.57 -31.53
CA VAL A 878 27.37 25.15 -32.96
C VAL A 878 27.11 23.63 -33.09
N VAL A 879 26.15 23.27 -33.96
CA VAL A 879 25.97 22.00 -34.74
C VAL A 879 26.22 20.64 -34.03
N GLY A 880 25.35 19.63 -34.05
CA GLY A 880 24.17 19.38 -34.89
C GLY A 880 24.26 17.99 -35.53
N SER A 881 23.47 17.02 -35.05
CA SER A 881 23.32 15.69 -35.68
C SER A 881 21.98 15.06 -35.30
N SER A 882 21.14 14.81 -36.30
CA SER A 882 19.88 14.07 -36.16
C SER A 882 20.13 12.59 -36.46
N TRP A 883 19.65 11.67 -35.62
CA TRP A 883 19.43 10.27 -36.00
C TRP A 883 18.16 9.70 -35.38
N LEU A 884 17.55 8.76 -36.10
CA LEU A 884 16.13 8.45 -36.06
C LEU A 884 15.69 7.48 -34.95
N LEU A 885 14.42 7.66 -34.54
CA LEU A 885 13.56 6.56 -34.06
C LEU A 885 13.36 5.49 -35.14
N LEU A 886 13.41 4.22 -34.74
CA LEU A 886 12.82 3.00 -35.33
C LEU A 886 13.46 1.80 -34.58
N PHE A 887 12.79 0.76 -34.08
CA PHE A 887 11.50 0.14 -34.41
C PHE A 887 10.63 -0.15 -33.17
N PHE A 888 9.33 -0.29 -33.43
CA PHE A 888 8.19 -0.83 -32.65
C PHE A 888 8.42 -1.42 -31.25
#